data_AF-A0A235I587-F1
#
_entry.id   AF-A0A235I587-F1
#
_cell.length_a   1.000
_cell.length_b   1.000
_cell.length_c   1.000
_cell.angle_alpha   90.00
_cell.angle_beta   90.00
_cell.angle_gamma   90.00
#
_symmetry.space_group_name_H-M   'P 1'
#
loop_
_entity.id
_entity.type
_entity.pdbx_description
1 polymer ?
#
loop_
_entity_poly.entity_id
_entity_poly.type
_entity_poly.pdbx_seq_one_letter_code
_entity_poly.pdbx_strand_id
1 'polypeptide(L)'
;MTDNFDNEMELEEDFFEEEEEQETDGSLVSDTFYIQQGQIKPIKQFPLAFTVPDKLPPIIVEGLKLSWTKASLLSFTEIQKGANVKNLPYASLRGFLQVVLKDAARIEPEVGLSKFALNYAKSDSVPEPFVYLNSGNQEEINKVLRPIINDWLTIYLRPFAKEEDISIEIIERLEDLRERGELIKISPFKSQILPWGSDEKTGTTQPKDKYAYRMLADYAARQIAGQVIFPELGPIKRIISSNGTFTSGMAELITDPIILDSTKGKFSFVVRLEVVTYPSLRQPLLRVEVSKRRWFTQLKAPKYDCNNISGFIFSQDYPDCTFSYQVKCERDKNNKKGKHNKQENNNLRWVTDTDFETLRRTLNFPLQSFDGQQIALGKASTDSCEVVMTYRNGLQDISENDEDTSEKYGIETGVPEIDKLDAFEAIAKILEPLGIKVFDGYTEVPSKHKLDDTASRMINLPTLLGGVLEALETNTSLEFTPKYFDQLNDKQIDDLLCKYFDLRLEGIHWARKAFQFKGRILNQTDELQKIIQANQAAIQQLYPNQRPLLFIFYESELQTEAKLLQKITQVLWGDTLEIKINRLPEDTHGPREGLPGKELKAKERSRERIKAWESTAKQIEKLNQPTFCLIMARNFYPDPTGQNTVKPDDKVNKPSTRQALAKVGAGVQFLLPIAKIRKTNCLKLADFFHRMQSALKDLLFAHSGYINDLREKVDKYLQSIPLEARPKEIIAITIVRKQKGRARGSIGNTFLPIAIRLNVDTGKCDFCCAYDKGNLAITPWSSFIDARAFIAQLTPIKLADKEDVRKTRFMEFVKQIVTNSVKEGMQPLVMIDSSNCVKLWNWLADIKINANQINLGQQYENMQDEWQSARLIRIRQELAPGIIEKKSRHLIETSVEDIRTKEELNKLPPNLEIPSASSATGLFRLSATNQTGCVAYLSVARELPQRKARGQSCYRSTDTLVKQTGLKISQLSKKPPFAGRWPTPNPLEIVVTLRQPEDNPDDLAALVESLRYGFGHYSDWTGLPAPLFFERVVRDYISDFAIADEDIESAQD
;
A
#
# COMPACT_ATOMS: atom_id res chain seq x y z
N MET A 1 32.13 9.29 -46.67
CA MET A 1 32.51 7.87 -46.59
C MET A 1 32.24 7.44 -45.15
N THR A 2 30.99 7.42 -44.68
CA THR A 2 29.99 6.35 -44.91
C THR A 2 30.65 4.97 -44.88
N ASP A 3 30.59 4.29 -43.74
CA ASP A 3 29.78 3.06 -43.62
C ASP A 3 29.81 2.48 -42.19
N ASN A 4 28.59 2.27 -41.68
CA ASN A 4 28.10 1.13 -40.90
C ASN A 4 28.81 0.71 -39.61
N PHE A 5 28.36 1.29 -38.49
CA PHE A 5 28.24 0.58 -37.21
C PHE A 5 26.91 0.96 -36.51
N ASP A 6 25.81 0.91 -37.26
CA ASP A 6 24.42 0.94 -36.74
C ASP A 6 23.87 -0.49 -36.66
N ASN A 7 24.58 -1.40 -35.98
CA ASN A 7 23.99 -2.68 -35.60
C ASN A 7 23.47 -2.58 -34.17
N GLU A 8 22.20 -2.18 -34.12
CA GLU A 8 21.22 -2.51 -33.09
C GLU A 8 21.44 -3.92 -32.55
N MET A 9 21.99 -4.00 -31.34
CA MET A 9 21.78 -5.13 -30.44
C MET A 9 20.70 -4.68 -29.46
N GLU A 10 19.47 -4.57 -29.97
CA GLU A 10 18.27 -4.61 -29.13
C GLU A 10 18.30 -5.98 -28.45
N LEU A 11 18.79 -5.99 -27.20
CA LEU A 11 18.77 -7.16 -26.34
C LEU A 11 17.32 -7.63 -26.23
N GLU A 12 17.11 -8.90 -26.52
CA GLU A 12 15.82 -9.57 -26.62
C GLU A 12 14.97 -9.38 -25.33
N GLU A 13 14.13 -8.35 -25.30
CA GLU A 13 13.34 -7.94 -24.12
C GLU A 13 12.13 -8.84 -23.79
N ASP A 14 11.95 -9.98 -24.48
CA ASP A 14 10.81 -10.90 -24.29
C ASP A 14 11.20 -12.32 -23.82
N PHE A 15 12.43 -12.57 -23.37
CA PHE A 15 12.86 -13.92 -22.92
C PHE A 15 12.23 -14.47 -21.62
N PHE A 16 11.26 -13.79 -21.02
CA PHE A 16 10.65 -14.22 -19.75
C PHE A 16 9.14 -14.55 -19.85
N GLU A 17 8.63 -14.94 -21.02
CA GLU A 17 7.40 -15.75 -21.09
C GLU A 17 7.68 -17.20 -20.65
N GLU A 18 8.14 -17.39 -19.40
CA GLU A 18 8.36 -18.72 -18.81
C GLU A 18 7.03 -19.31 -18.28
N GLU A 19 6.29 -19.88 -19.23
CA GLU A 19 5.48 -21.10 -19.20
C GLU A 19 4.76 -21.44 -17.89
N GLU A 20 3.49 -21.03 -17.74
CA GLU A 20 2.53 -21.74 -16.86
C GLU A 20 1.99 -22.96 -17.63
N GLU A 21 2.44 -24.17 -17.29
CA GLU A 21 1.54 -25.33 -17.33
C GLU A 21 0.55 -25.16 -16.16
N GLN A 22 -0.38 -24.22 -16.30
CA GLN A 22 -1.66 -24.34 -15.61
C GLN A 22 -2.35 -25.55 -16.22
N GLU A 23 -2.91 -26.43 -15.38
CA GLU A 23 -3.88 -27.42 -15.83
C GLU A 23 -4.85 -26.75 -16.81
N THR A 24 -4.97 -27.33 -17.99
CA THR A 24 -5.73 -26.81 -19.12
C THR A 24 -7.22 -26.77 -18.78
N ASP A 25 -7.65 -25.73 -18.07
CA ASP A 25 -9.06 -25.41 -17.80
C ASP A 25 -9.66 -24.50 -18.89
N GLY A 26 -8.95 -24.34 -20.02
CA GLY A 26 -9.42 -23.60 -21.17
C GLY A 26 -10.09 -24.54 -22.19
N SER A 27 -11.27 -24.14 -22.69
CA SER A 27 -11.87 -24.81 -23.85
C SER A 27 -11.15 -24.35 -25.12
N LEU A 28 -10.81 -25.29 -26.01
CA LEU A 28 -10.29 -24.97 -27.33
C LEU A 28 -11.39 -24.27 -28.13
N VAL A 29 -11.05 -23.13 -28.74
CA VAL A 29 -12.00 -22.31 -29.51
C VAL A 29 -12.01 -22.72 -30.98
N SER A 30 -10.89 -23.20 -31.49
CA SER A 30 -10.73 -23.63 -32.89
C SER A 30 -9.66 -24.71 -33.04
N ASP A 31 -9.84 -25.60 -34.00
CA ASP A 31 -8.79 -26.54 -34.44
C ASP A 31 -7.69 -25.85 -35.27
N THR A 32 -7.91 -24.60 -35.68
CA THR A 32 -6.96 -23.76 -36.41
C THR A 32 -5.71 -23.46 -35.58
N PHE A 33 -4.55 -23.60 -36.22
CA PHE A 33 -3.26 -23.23 -35.62
C PHE A 33 -2.85 -21.81 -36.00
N TYR A 34 -2.13 -21.16 -35.10
CA TYR A 34 -1.65 -19.80 -35.24
C TYR A 34 -0.17 -19.70 -34.88
N ILE A 35 0.54 -18.79 -35.55
CA ILE A 35 1.87 -18.31 -35.15
C ILE A 35 1.75 -16.83 -34.79
N GLN A 36 2.41 -16.44 -33.71
CA GLN A 36 2.52 -15.03 -33.34
C GLN A 36 3.51 -14.31 -34.26
N GLN A 37 3.05 -13.22 -34.87
CA GLN A 37 3.83 -12.37 -35.76
C GLN A 37 4.75 -11.45 -34.95
N GLY A 38 6.02 -11.84 -34.81
CA GLY A 38 7.04 -11.03 -34.12
C GLY A 38 6.76 -10.79 -32.62
N GLN A 39 7.41 -9.77 -32.08
CA GLN A 39 7.18 -9.30 -30.70
C GLN A 39 5.85 -8.54 -30.60
N ILE A 40 5.28 -8.53 -29.39
CA ILE A 40 4.04 -7.81 -29.11
C ILE A 40 4.29 -6.31 -29.27
N LYS A 41 3.67 -5.68 -30.27
CA LYS A 41 3.92 -4.29 -30.59
C LYS A 41 3.15 -3.36 -29.63
N PRO A 42 3.81 -2.36 -29.03
CA PRO A 42 3.10 -1.29 -28.33
C PRO A 42 2.38 -0.41 -29.35
N ILE A 43 1.10 -0.14 -29.09
CA ILE A 43 0.27 0.72 -29.91
C ILE A 43 0.33 2.16 -29.37
N LYS A 44 0.10 2.30 -28.06
CA LYS A 44 0.01 3.59 -27.40
C LYS A 44 0.16 3.45 -25.89
N GLN A 45 0.78 4.45 -25.27
CA GLN A 45 0.83 4.58 -23.82
C GLN A 45 -0.25 5.56 -23.32
N PHE A 46 -0.83 5.26 -22.17
CA PHE A 46 -1.90 6.01 -21.54
C PHE A 46 -1.55 6.22 -20.07
N PRO A 47 -1.12 7.42 -19.65
CA PRO A 47 -1.20 7.81 -18.26
C PRO A 47 -2.66 7.76 -17.85
N LEU A 48 -2.96 7.11 -16.73
CA LEU A 48 -4.31 7.03 -16.18
C LEU A 48 -4.72 8.37 -15.55
N ALA A 49 -4.75 9.43 -16.36
CA ALA A 49 -5.06 10.78 -15.98
C ALA A 49 -5.65 11.58 -17.16
N PHE A 50 -6.55 12.50 -16.83
CA PHE A 50 -7.10 13.49 -17.76
C PHE A 50 -6.60 14.89 -17.42
N THR A 51 -6.60 15.78 -18.40
CA THR A 51 -6.26 17.20 -18.28
C THR A 51 -7.24 18.06 -19.08
N VAL A 52 -7.08 19.38 -19.04
CA VAL A 52 -7.82 20.31 -19.90
C VAL A 52 -6.89 21.30 -20.62
N PRO A 53 -7.27 21.78 -21.81
CA PRO A 53 -6.56 22.88 -22.46
C PRO A 53 -6.72 24.20 -21.68
N ASP A 54 -5.67 25.04 -21.65
CA ASP A 54 -5.69 26.37 -21.02
C ASP A 54 -6.82 27.28 -21.55
N LYS A 55 -7.20 27.11 -22.82
CA LYS A 55 -8.20 27.95 -23.52
C LYS A 55 -9.61 27.36 -23.50
N LEU A 56 -9.91 26.42 -22.61
CA LEU A 56 -11.24 25.84 -22.50
C LEU A 56 -12.28 26.91 -22.09
N PRO A 57 -13.46 26.98 -22.73
CA PRO A 57 -14.57 27.79 -22.24
C PRO A 57 -14.91 27.44 -20.78
N PRO A 58 -15.28 28.41 -19.93
CA PRO A 58 -15.59 28.13 -18.54
C PRO A 58 -16.66 27.06 -18.37
N ILE A 59 -16.30 25.95 -17.71
CA ILE A 59 -17.27 24.96 -17.24
C ILE A 59 -17.82 25.46 -15.91
N ILE A 60 -19.08 25.86 -15.93
CA ILE A 60 -19.81 26.37 -14.78
C ILE A 60 -20.79 25.30 -14.32
N VAL A 61 -20.78 25.01 -13.03
CA VAL A 61 -21.84 24.22 -12.40
C VAL A 61 -22.71 25.16 -11.58
N GLU A 62 -24.00 25.07 -11.86
CA GLU A 62 -25.07 25.77 -11.16
C GLU A 62 -25.93 24.74 -10.44
N GLY A 63 -26.55 25.15 -9.34
CA GLY A 63 -27.40 24.26 -8.56
C GLY A 63 -27.85 24.91 -7.26
N LEU A 64 -28.30 24.07 -6.33
CA LEU A 64 -28.76 24.51 -5.01
C LEU A 64 -27.86 23.92 -3.92
N LYS A 65 -27.70 24.67 -2.83
CA LYS A 65 -26.94 24.22 -1.65
C LYS A 65 -27.76 24.40 -0.38
N LEU A 66 -27.61 23.47 0.56
CA LEU A 66 -28.32 23.46 1.83
C LEU A 66 -27.39 23.90 2.97
N SER A 67 -27.75 25.04 3.55
CA SER A 67 -27.30 25.74 4.74
C SER A 67 -27.94 25.33 6.06
N TRP A 68 -27.25 25.11 7.19
CA TRP A 68 -27.91 25.39 8.48
C TRP A 68 -28.00 26.90 8.68
N THR A 69 -29.05 27.43 9.30
CA THR A 69 -29.05 28.84 9.70
C THR A 69 -28.19 29.05 10.96
N LYS A 70 -27.76 30.30 11.19
CA LYS A 70 -26.98 30.65 12.39
C LYS A 70 -27.77 30.34 13.67
N ALA A 71 -29.09 30.59 13.67
CA ALA A 71 -29.97 30.26 14.78
C ALA A 71 -29.99 28.75 15.08
N SER A 72 -30.09 27.91 14.04
CA SER A 72 -30.04 26.45 14.20
C SER A 72 -28.71 25.97 14.76
N LEU A 73 -27.58 26.46 14.22
CA LEU A 73 -26.25 26.07 14.71
C LEU A 73 -26.03 26.47 16.18
N LEU A 74 -26.58 27.61 16.63
CA LEU A 74 -26.53 28.00 18.03
C LEU A 74 -27.30 27.01 18.92
N SER A 75 -28.52 26.64 18.54
CA SER A 75 -29.30 25.62 19.24
C SER A 75 -28.57 24.26 19.28
N PHE A 76 -28.02 23.79 18.16
CA PHE A 76 -27.22 22.56 18.12
C PHE A 76 -25.95 22.64 18.99
N THR A 77 -25.34 23.82 19.09
CA THR A 77 -24.17 24.04 19.96
C THR A 77 -24.56 23.94 21.43
N GLU A 78 -25.73 24.42 21.81
CA GLU A 78 -26.25 24.28 23.18
C GLU A 78 -26.54 22.80 23.51
N ILE A 79 -27.12 22.04 22.58
CA ILE A 79 -27.32 20.58 22.73
C ILE A 79 -25.96 19.88 22.95
N GLN A 80 -24.96 20.16 22.11
CA GLN A 80 -23.63 19.53 22.23
C GLN A 80 -22.94 19.88 23.55
N LYS A 81 -23.04 21.13 24.02
CA LYS A 81 -22.37 21.61 25.24
C LYS A 81 -23.09 21.19 26.52
N GLY A 82 -24.42 21.19 26.53
CA GLY A 82 -25.22 20.87 27.71
C GLY A 82 -24.97 19.45 28.23
N ALA A 83 -24.82 18.49 27.32
CA ALA A 83 -24.62 17.08 27.68
C ALA A 83 -23.17 16.57 27.46
N ASN A 84 -22.22 17.45 27.12
CA ASN A 84 -20.83 17.09 26.80
C ASN A 84 -20.72 15.92 25.79
N VAL A 85 -21.69 15.80 24.88
CA VAL A 85 -21.78 14.66 23.96
C VAL A 85 -20.80 14.85 22.82
N LYS A 86 -20.15 13.74 22.42
CA LYS A 86 -19.15 13.77 21.36
C LYS A 86 -19.75 14.15 20.00
N ASN A 87 -20.91 13.59 19.64
CA ASN A 87 -21.57 13.76 18.35
C ASN A 87 -23.10 13.83 18.50
N LEU A 88 -23.76 14.64 17.68
CA LEU A 88 -25.21 14.65 17.50
C LEU A 88 -25.67 13.45 16.65
N PRO A 89 -26.95 13.04 16.68
CA PRO A 89 -27.48 11.93 15.89
C PRO A 89 -27.68 12.29 14.40
N TYR A 90 -26.68 12.91 13.79
CA TYR A 90 -26.73 13.42 12.42
C TYR A 90 -26.67 12.31 11.34
N ALA A 91 -26.27 11.11 11.74
CA ALA A 91 -26.10 9.95 10.87
C ALA A 91 -27.46 9.51 10.26
N SER A 92 -28.52 9.46 11.07
CA SER A 92 -29.87 9.18 10.58
C SER A 92 -30.39 10.25 9.62
N LEU A 93 -30.12 11.54 9.88
CA LEU A 93 -30.48 12.61 8.95
C LEU A 93 -29.79 12.43 7.60
N ARG A 94 -28.50 12.10 7.60
CA ARG A 94 -27.74 11.80 6.38
C ARG A 94 -28.38 10.66 5.59
N GLY A 95 -28.75 9.56 6.25
CA GLY A 95 -29.42 8.43 5.61
C GLY A 95 -30.73 8.83 4.90
N PHE A 96 -31.54 9.68 5.51
CA PHE A 96 -32.75 10.19 4.85
C PHE A 96 -32.42 11.07 3.64
N LEU A 97 -31.48 12.00 3.79
CA LEU A 97 -31.10 12.91 2.71
C LEU A 97 -30.55 12.14 1.50
N GLN A 98 -29.82 11.06 1.72
CA GLN A 98 -29.25 10.21 0.66
C GLN A 98 -30.33 9.63 -0.26
N VAL A 99 -31.43 9.12 0.31
CA VAL A 99 -32.47 8.44 -0.48
C VAL A 99 -33.42 9.44 -1.13
N VAL A 100 -33.78 10.49 -0.40
CA VAL A 100 -34.85 11.38 -0.83
C VAL A 100 -34.35 12.47 -1.79
N LEU A 101 -33.12 12.94 -1.64
CA LEU A 101 -32.55 13.93 -2.54
C LEU A 101 -31.92 13.25 -3.76
N LYS A 102 -32.75 12.87 -4.73
CA LYS A 102 -32.33 12.16 -5.96
C LYS A 102 -31.22 12.90 -6.73
N ASP A 103 -31.30 14.23 -6.78
CA ASP A 103 -30.31 15.09 -7.44
C ASP A 103 -29.12 15.48 -6.54
N ALA A 104 -28.92 14.79 -5.41
CA ALA A 104 -27.82 15.07 -4.50
C ALA A 104 -26.49 14.77 -5.16
N ALA A 105 -25.82 15.84 -5.60
CA ALA A 105 -24.42 15.79 -6.00
C ALA A 105 -23.56 15.36 -4.81
N ARG A 106 -23.86 15.84 -3.61
CA ARG A 106 -23.06 15.55 -2.42
C ARG A 106 -23.81 15.79 -1.13
N ILE A 107 -23.51 14.97 -0.12
CA ILE A 107 -23.95 15.14 1.27
C ILE A 107 -22.72 14.98 2.16
N GLU A 108 -22.50 15.88 3.11
CA GLU A 108 -21.39 15.74 4.04
C GLU A 108 -21.59 14.63 5.05
N PRO A 109 -20.49 13.99 5.50
CA PRO A 109 -20.52 13.01 6.57
C PRO A 109 -21.26 13.50 7.82
N GLU A 110 -20.97 14.71 8.27
CA GLU A 110 -21.53 15.27 9.52
C GLU A 110 -22.72 16.19 9.25
N VAL A 111 -23.20 16.25 7.99
CA VAL A 111 -24.29 17.12 7.52
C VAL A 111 -24.22 18.55 8.09
N GLY A 112 -23.01 19.13 8.16
CA GLY A 112 -22.80 20.50 8.65
C GLY A 112 -22.84 20.68 10.18
N LEU A 113 -22.89 19.59 10.94
CA LEU A 113 -22.94 19.57 12.42
C LEU A 113 -21.62 19.12 13.05
N SER A 114 -20.51 19.38 12.36
CA SER A 114 -19.17 19.09 12.87
C SER A 114 -18.87 19.90 14.13
N LYS A 115 -18.02 19.37 15.03
CA LYS A 115 -17.55 20.14 16.20
C LYS A 115 -16.91 21.47 15.79
N PHE A 116 -16.26 21.51 14.63
CA PHE A 116 -15.73 22.75 14.05
C PHE A 116 -16.87 23.72 13.71
N ALA A 117 -17.85 23.31 12.90
CA ALA A 117 -18.98 24.15 12.49
C ALA A 117 -19.75 24.71 13.70
N LEU A 118 -20.00 23.88 14.72
CA LEU A 118 -20.68 24.29 15.95
C LEU A 118 -19.85 25.29 16.77
N ASN A 119 -18.53 25.12 16.88
CA ASN A 119 -17.67 26.08 17.58
C ASN A 119 -17.64 27.46 16.91
N TYR A 120 -17.75 27.51 15.59
CA TYR A 120 -17.76 28.76 14.82
C TYR A 120 -19.14 29.39 14.70
N ALA A 121 -20.22 28.76 15.18
CA ALA A 121 -21.59 29.29 15.13
C ALA A 121 -21.74 30.68 15.78
N LYS A 122 -20.88 31.01 16.74
CA LYS A 122 -20.84 32.33 17.42
C LYS A 122 -20.06 33.41 16.67
N SER A 123 -19.32 33.05 15.63
CA SER A 123 -18.57 34.01 14.81
C SER A 123 -19.45 34.68 13.75
N ASP A 124 -18.91 35.68 13.05
CA ASP A 124 -19.58 36.33 11.91
C ASP A 124 -19.45 35.55 10.59
N SER A 125 -18.92 34.31 10.64
CA SER A 125 -18.81 33.48 9.44
C SER A 125 -20.17 32.96 8.97
N VAL A 126 -20.32 32.86 7.64
CA VAL A 126 -21.51 32.28 7.01
C VAL A 126 -21.49 30.76 7.21
N PRO A 127 -22.60 30.13 7.66
CA PRO A 127 -22.67 28.68 7.81
C PRO A 127 -22.32 27.93 6.52
N GLU A 128 -21.42 26.96 6.65
CA GLU A 128 -20.98 26.14 5.52
C GLU A 128 -22.14 25.27 4.98
N PRO A 129 -22.26 25.10 3.65
CA PRO A 129 -23.25 24.21 3.08
C PRO A 129 -22.90 22.74 3.34
N PHE A 130 -23.91 21.89 3.54
CA PHE A 130 -23.72 20.47 3.84
C PHE A 130 -24.35 19.52 2.82
N VAL A 131 -25.18 20.03 1.90
CA VAL A 131 -25.64 19.30 0.71
C VAL A 131 -25.51 20.19 -0.53
N TYR A 132 -25.15 19.58 -1.64
CA TYR A 132 -25.13 20.19 -2.98
C TYR A 132 -26.03 19.40 -3.90
N LEU A 133 -26.92 20.10 -4.61
CA LEU A 133 -27.89 19.57 -5.55
C LEU A 133 -27.58 20.11 -6.95
N ASN A 134 -27.70 19.23 -7.97
CA ASN A 134 -27.43 19.58 -9.37
C ASN A 134 -28.51 20.48 -9.99
N SER A 135 -29.73 20.36 -9.48
CA SER A 135 -30.94 20.92 -10.05
C SER A 135 -32.03 20.94 -8.97
N GLY A 136 -33.17 21.49 -9.33
CA GLY A 136 -34.36 21.49 -8.49
C GLY A 136 -34.86 22.89 -8.20
N ASN A 137 -36.13 22.97 -7.81
CA ASN A 137 -36.75 24.17 -7.32
C ASN A 137 -36.65 24.22 -5.78
N GLN A 138 -36.31 25.39 -5.24
CA GLN A 138 -36.29 25.63 -3.79
C GLN A 138 -37.60 25.22 -3.11
N GLU A 139 -38.75 25.43 -3.74
CA GLU A 139 -40.05 25.03 -3.18
C GLU A 139 -40.23 23.52 -3.11
N GLU A 140 -39.82 22.79 -4.15
CA GLU A 140 -39.91 21.33 -4.20
C GLU A 140 -39.00 20.69 -3.17
N ILE A 141 -37.76 21.19 -3.07
CA ILE A 141 -36.81 20.70 -2.08
C ILE A 141 -37.33 20.99 -0.67
N ASN A 142 -37.91 22.17 -0.41
CA ASN A 142 -38.53 22.46 0.88
C ASN A 142 -39.69 21.50 1.21
N LYS A 143 -40.57 21.20 0.24
CA LYS A 143 -41.66 20.23 0.41
C LYS A 143 -41.13 18.85 0.77
N VAL A 144 -40.03 18.45 0.15
CA VAL A 144 -39.38 17.15 0.35
C VAL A 144 -38.62 17.08 1.69
N LEU A 145 -37.95 18.15 2.10
CA LEU A 145 -37.18 18.21 3.33
C LEU A 145 -38.06 18.28 4.59
N ARG A 146 -39.20 18.97 4.53
CA ARG A 146 -40.05 19.20 5.70
C ARG A 146 -40.43 17.91 6.47
N PRO A 147 -40.97 16.84 5.83
CA PRO A 147 -41.30 15.60 6.54
C PRO A 147 -40.05 14.91 7.11
N ILE A 148 -38.94 14.88 6.35
CA ILE A 148 -37.69 14.24 6.79
C ILE A 148 -37.12 14.91 8.04
N ILE A 149 -37.05 16.24 8.03
CA ILE A 149 -36.52 17.01 9.15
C ILE A 149 -37.44 16.84 10.37
N ASN A 150 -38.75 16.81 10.17
CA ASN A 150 -39.69 16.51 11.25
C ASN A 150 -39.43 15.12 11.84
N ASP A 151 -39.36 14.10 11.00
CA ASP A 151 -39.11 12.72 11.44
C ASP A 151 -37.76 12.60 12.14
N TRP A 152 -36.72 13.27 11.64
CA TRP A 152 -35.43 13.29 12.30
C TRP A 152 -35.47 13.94 13.70
N LEU A 153 -36.11 15.12 13.82
CA LEU A 153 -36.27 15.80 15.09
C LEU A 153 -37.07 14.96 16.09
N THR A 154 -38.17 14.35 15.67
CA THR A 154 -39.08 13.61 16.55
C THR A 154 -38.60 12.20 16.89
N ILE A 155 -38.04 11.45 15.93
CA ILE A 155 -37.69 10.03 16.09
C ILE A 155 -36.27 9.84 16.61
N TYR A 156 -35.35 10.77 16.30
CA TYR A 156 -33.94 10.61 16.64
C TYR A 156 -33.44 11.69 17.61
N LEU A 157 -33.61 12.98 17.28
CA LEU A 157 -33.03 14.05 18.10
C LEU A 157 -33.73 14.21 19.46
N ARG A 158 -35.07 14.15 19.51
CA ARG A 158 -35.85 14.28 20.74
C ARG A 158 -35.61 13.11 21.72
N PRO A 159 -35.60 11.83 21.28
CA PRO A 159 -35.21 10.71 22.15
C PRO A 159 -33.77 10.79 22.63
N PHE A 160 -32.84 11.18 21.75
CA PHE A 160 -31.44 11.44 22.12
C PHE A 160 -31.33 12.54 23.19
N ALA A 161 -32.03 13.66 23.02
CA ALA A 161 -32.05 14.74 23.99
C ALA A 161 -32.59 14.29 25.35
N LYS A 162 -33.63 13.43 25.36
CA LYS A 162 -34.16 12.84 26.59
C LYS A 162 -33.19 11.87 27.25
N GLU A 163 -32.46 11.06 26.48
CA GLU A 163 -31.47 10.11 26.99
C GLU A 163 -30.26 10.83 27.62
N GLU A 164 -29.85 11.95 27.02
CA GLU A 164 -28.69 12.76 27.44
C GLU A 164 -29.05 13.91 28.41
N ASP A 165 -30.27 13.93 28.96
CA ASP A 165 -30.78 14.94 29.90
C ASP A 165 -30.68 16.41 29.40
N ILE A 166 -30.96 16.60 28.12
CA ILE A 166 -30.92 17.90 27.45
C ILE A 166 -32.29 18.57 27.54
N SER A 167 -32.32 19.87 27.85
CA SER A 167 -33.58 20.64 27.94
C SER A 167 -34.41 20.53 26.65
N ILE A 168 -35.68 20.16 26.82
CA ILE A 168 -36.63 20.00 25.72
C ILE A 168 -36.93 21.33 25.02
N GLU A 169 -36.79 22.46 25.73
CA GLU A 169 -36.98 23.82 25.19
C GLU A 169 -36.01 24.13 24.03
N ILE A 170 -34.84 23.48 23.99
CA ILE A 170 -33.89 23.62 22.88
C ILE A 170 -34.42 22.92 21.61
N ILE A 171 -35.09 21.78 21.78
CA ILE A 171 -35.71 21.01 20.70
C ILE A 171 -36.95 21.75 20.18
N GLU A 172 -37.78 22.30 21.08
CA GLU A 172 -38.94 23.13 20.73
C GLU A 172 -38.52 24.36 19.91
N ARG A 173 -37.42 25.03 20.28
CA ARG A 173 -36.83 26.10 19.45
C ARG A 173 -36.43 25.65 18.05
N LEU A 174 -35.88 24.44 17.90
CA LEU A 174 -35.54 23.90 16.57
C LEU A 174 -36.80 23.57 15.75
N GLU A 175 -37.86 23.09 16.40
CA GLU A 175 -39.17 22.85 15.78
C GLU A 175 -39.82 24.17 15.34
N ASP A 176 -39.74 25.23 16.16
CA ASP A 176 -40.22 26.57 15.81
C ASP A 176 -39.45 27.19 14.64
N LEU A 177 -38.13 26.98 14.59
CA LEU A 177 -37.31 27.40 13.44
C LEU A 177 -37.72 26.64 12.18
N ARG A 178 -38.04 25.34 12.29
CA ARG A 178 -38.52 24.54 11.16
C ARG A 178 -39.87 25.05 10.65
N GLU A 179 -40.84 25.28 11.53
CA GLU A 179 -42.18 25.75 11.14
C GLU A 179 -42.14 27.12 10.45
N ARG A 180 -41.21 27.99 10.85
CA ARG A 180 -40.96 29.29 10.20
C ARG A 180 -40.13 29.20 8.91
N GLY A 181 -39.63 28.02 8.54
CA GLY A 181 -38.72 27.86 7.41
C GLY A 181 -37.32 28.45 7.63
N GLU A 182 -36.96 28.70 8.89
CA GLU A 182 -35.70 29.32 9.33
C GLU A 182 -34.67 28.29 9.83
N LEU A 183 -34.95 26.99 9.72
CA LEU A 183 -34.01 25.93 10.14
C LEU A 183 -32.90 25.70 9.10
N ILE A 184 -33.27 25.55 7.83
CA ILE A 184 -32.36 25.26 6.73
C ILE A 184 -32.48 26.39 5.70
N LYS A 185 -31.34 26.92 5.27
CA LYS A 185 -31.26 27.88 4.18
C LYS A 185 -30.96 27.16 2.88
N ILE A 186 -31.89 27.19 1.94
CA ILE A 186 -31.63 26.79 0.55
C ILE A 186 -31.16 28.02 -0.20
N SER A 187 -30.06 27.91 -0.93
CA SER A 187 -29.57 29.01 -1.77
C SER A 187 -29.00 28.50 -3.08
N PRO A 188 -29.09 29.27 -4.17
CA PRO A 188 -28.39 28.95 -5.39
C PRO A 188 -26.87 29.04 -5.19
N PHE A 189 -26.15 28.23 -5.94
CA PHE A 189 -24.72 28.38 -6.09
C PHE A 189 -24.33 28.30 -7.57
N LYS A 190 -23.23 28.96 -7.88
CA LYS A 190 -22.59 28.98 -9.19
C LYS A 190 -21.09 28.92 -8.94
N SER A 191 -20.43 27.90 -9.45
CA SER A 191 -18.97 27.75 -9.33
C SER A 191 -18.38 27.37 -10.69
N GLN A 192 -17.28 28.02 -11.04
CA GLN A 192 -16.51 27.67 -12.22
C GLN A 192 -15.52 26.57 -11.83
N ILE A 193 -15.72 25.38 -12.41
CA ILE A 193 -14.89 24.21 -12.12
C ILE A 193 -13.63 24.23 -12.97
N LEU A 194 -13.72 24.65 -14.24
CA LEU A 194 -12.60 24.71 -15.17
C LEU A 194 -12.76 25.89 -16.13
N PRO A 195 -11.68 26.35 -16.79
CA PRO A 195 -10.28 26.08 -16.44
C PRO A 195 -9.92 26.75 -15.10
N TRP A 196 -8.87 26.25 -14.46
CA TRP A 196 -8.31 26.89 -13.26
C TRP A 196 -7.36 28.02 -13.63
N GLY A 197 -7.16 28.93 -12.67
CA GLY A 197 -6.06 29.89 -12.77
C GLY A 197 -4.72 29.18 -12.52
N SER A 198 -3.64 29.92 -12.72
CA SER A 198 -2.30 29.53 -12.27
C SER A 198 -1.81 30.55 -11.26
N ASP A 199 -1.13 30.08 -10.22
CA ASP A 199 -0.41 30.95 -9.30
C ASP A 199 0.64 31.76 -10.07
N GLU A 200 0.66 33.07 -9.87
CA GLU A 200 1.50 34.00 -10.65
C GLU A 200 3.01 33.75 -10.45
N LYS A 201 3.40 33.20 -9.29
CA LYS A 201 4.81 32.99 -8.94
C LYS A 201 5.33 31.64 -9.38
N THR A 202 4.49 30.61 -9.29
CA THR A 202 4.91 29.22 -9.53
C THR A 202 4.44 28.65 -10.86
N GLY A 203 3.43 29.27 -11.47
CA GLY A 203 2.73 28.73 -12.64
C GLY A 203 1.92 27.47 -12.33
N THR A 204 1.90 27.01 -11.07
CA THR A 204 1.13 25.85 -10.62
C THR A 204 -0.35 26.19 -10.63
N THR A 205 -1.16 25.24 -11.06
CA THR A 205 -2.61 25.39 -11.07
C THR A 205 -3.18 25.76 -9.70
N GLN A 206 -4.09 26.71 -9.69
CA GLN A 206 -4.76 27.21 -8.50
C GLN A 206 -6.27 27.28 -8.78
N PRO A 207 -7.09 26.62 -7.94
CA PRO A 207 -8.53 26.74 -8.11
C PRO A 207 -8.98 28.17 -7.80
N LYS A 208 -10.10 28.58 -8.42
CA LYS A 208 -10.72 29.88 -8.11
C LYS A 208 -11.30 29.95 -6.70
N ASP A 209 -11.76 28.81 -6.18
CA ASP A 209 -12.32 28.68 -4.84
C ASP A 209 -11.89 27.37 -4.17
N LYS A 210 -12.03 27.27 -2.85
CA LYS A 210 -11.65 26.06 -2.10
C LYS A 210 -12.42 24.80 -2.50
N TYR A 211 -13.58 24.96 -3.15
CA TYR A 211 -14.47 23.87 -3.55
C TYR A 211 -14.13 23.32 -4.94
N ALA A 212 -13.44 24.07 -5.80
CA ALA A 212 -13.18 23.66 -7.18
C ALA A 212 -12.38 22.34 -7.28
N TYR A 213 -11.43 22.09 -6.36
CA TYR A 213 -10.71 20.81 -6.23
C TYR A 213 -11.67 19.60 -6.15
N ARG A 214 -12.75 19.75 -5.39
CA ARG A 214 -13.72 18.68 -5.14
C ARG A 214 -14.76 18.62 -6.23
N MET A 215 -15.22 19.78 -6.68
CA MET A 215 -16.23 19.90 -7.73
C MET A 215 -15.81 19.26 -9.05
N LEU A 216 -14.52 19.26 -9.41
CA LEU A 216 -14.05 18.60 -10.62
C LEU A 216 -14.24 17.08 -10.57
N ALA A 217 -13.80 16.42 -9.49
CA ALA A 217 -14.00 14.98 -9.32
C ALA A 217 -15.49 14.62 -9.26
N ASP A 218 -16.30 15.39 -8.53
CA ASP A 218 -17.75 15.18 -8.43
C ASP A 218 -18.46 15.44 -9.76
N TYR A 219 -18.01 16.41 -10.55
CA TYR A 219 -18.54 16.67 -11.89
C TYR A 219 -18.25 15.53 -12.84
N ALA A 220 -17.00 15.08 -12.94
CA ALA A 220 -16.64 13.94 -13.77
C ALA A 220 -17.39 12.67 -13.34
N ALA A 221 -17.44 12.36 -12.03
CA ALA A 221 -18.16 11.21 -11.52
C ALA A 221 -19.66 11.24 -11.87
N ARG A 222 -20.29 12.42 -11.89
CA ARG A 222 -21.70 12.56 -12.30
C ARG A 222 -21.93 12.23 -13.78
N GLN A 223 -20.99 12.62 -14.65
CA GLN A 223 -21.08 12.33 -16.09
C GLN A 223 -20.87 10.83 -16.38
N ILE A 224 -20.11 10.16 -15.53
CA ILE A 224 -19.78 8.73 -15.65
C ILE A 224 -20.87 7.84 -15.00
N ALA A 225 -21.52 8.31 -13.93
CA ALA A 225 -22.58 7.57 -13.25
C ALA A 225 -23.74 7.24 -14.21
N GLY A 226 -24.26 6.01 -14.12
CA GLY A 226 -25.30 5.52 -15.02
C GLY A 226 -24.80 5.10 -16.41
N GLN A 227 -23.52 5.27 -16.72
CA GLN A 227 -22.91 4.83 -17.99
C GLN A 227 -22.27 3.45 -17.85
N VAL A 228 -22.20 2.70 -18.95
CA VAL A 228 -21.50 1.41 -19.01
C VAL A 228 -20.01 1.65 -19.22
N ILE A 229 -19.20 1.35 -18.19
CA ILE A 229 -17.74 1.53 -18.22
C ILE A 229 -17.01 0.22 -18.50
N PHE A 230 -17.48 -0.86 -17.88
CA PHE A 230 -17.00 -2.21 -18.16
C PHE A 230 -18.07 -2.91 -19.01
N PRO A 231 -17.72 -3.42 -20.21
CA PRO A 231 -18.61 -4.28 -20.97
C PRO A 231 -19.24 -5.36 -20.08
N GLU A 232 -20.50 -5.75 -20.33
CA GLU A 232 -21.21 -6.84 -19.62
C GLU A 232 -21.60 -6.58 -18.14
N LEU A 233 -21.06 -5.55 -17.47
CA LEU A 233 -21.31 -5.29 -16.04
C LEU A 233 -22.38 -4.23 -15.73
N GLY A 234 -23.09 -3.76 -16.76
CA GLY A 234 -24.13 -2.74 -16.61
C GLY A 234 -23.60 -1.35 -16.26
N PRO A 235 -24.49 -0.41 -15.86
CA PRO A 235 -24.10 0.95 -15.53
C PRO A 235 -23.31 1.03 -14.22
N ILE A 236 -22.30 1.89 -14.18
CA ILE A 236 -21.53 2.14 -12.96
C ILE A 236 -22.26 3.12 -12.03
N LYS A 237 -22.21 2.86 -10.73
CA LYS A 237 -22.92 3.64 -9.70
C LYS A 237 -21.97 4.53 -8.92
N ARG A 238 -22.34 5.77 -8.68
CA ARG A 238 -21.56 6.68 -7.82
C ARG A 238 -21.76 6.35 -6.35
N ILE A 239 -20.69 6.33 -5.57
CA ILE A 239 -20.78 6.10 -4.13
C ILE A 239 -21.15 7.40 -3.44
N ILE A 240 -22.34 7.43 -2.81
CA ILE A 240 -22.73 8.52 -1.91
C ILE A 240 -22.15 8.21 -0.53
N SER A 241 -20.87 8.53 -0.35
CA SER A 241 -20.11 8.13 0.83
C SER A 241 -20.58 8.82 2.12
N SER A 242 -20.66 8.05 3.20
CA SER A 242 -20.78 8.52 4.59
C SER A 242 -19.44 8.98 5.20
N ASN A 243 -18.32 8.72 4.54
CA ASN A 243 -16.97 9.00 5.03
C ASN A 243 -16.14 9.75 3.98
N GLY A 244 -15.79 11.01 4.27
CA GLY A 244 -14.93 11.86 3.43
C GLY A 244 -15.24 13.34 3.59
N THR A 245 -14.25 14.16 3.97
CA THR A 245 -14.43 15.60 4.24
C THR A 245 -14.53 16.45 2.97
N PHE A 246 -15.09 17.67 3.08
CA PHE A 246 -15.09 18.77 2.09
C PHE A 246 -13.76 19.10 1.40
N THR A 247 -12.65 18.53 1.88
CA THR A 247 -11.30 18.82 1.42
C THR A 247 -10.68 17.74 0.55
N SER A 248 -11.35 16.58 0.38
CA SER A 248 -10.85 15.51 -0.50
C SER A 248 -11.28 15.78 -1.94
N GLY A 249 -10.33 16.07 -2.83
CA GLY A 249 -10.55 16.19 -4.28
C GLY A 249 -10.79 14.83 -4.94
N MET A 250 -11.69 14.01 -4.38
CA MET A 250 -11.89 12.61 -4.73
C MET A 250 -13.37 12.27 -4.87
N ALA A 251 -13.67 11.39 -5.83
CA ALA A 251 -14.97 10.73 -6.01
C ALA A 251 -14.76 9.24 -6.36
N GLU A 252 -15.66 8.37 -5.91
CA GLU A 252 -15.61 6.94 -6.22
C GLU A 252 -16.90 6.50 -6.93
N LEU A 253 -16.74 5.64 -7.93
CA LEU A 253 -17.80 4.90 -8.60
C LEU A 253 -17.53 3.40 -8.47
N ILE A 254 -18.59 2.60 -8.51
CA ILE A 254 -18.53 1.16 -8.27
C ILE A 254 -19.54 0.42 -9.14
N THR A 255 -19.16 -0.75 -9.64
CA THR A 255 -20.09 -1.66 -10.33
C THR A 255 -20.99 -2.38 -9.33
N ASP A 256 -22.10 -2.92 -9.80
CA ASP A 256 -22.85 -3.91 -9.02
C ASP A 256 -21.94 -5.10 -8.65
N PRO A 257 -22.26 -5.86 -7.58
CA PRO A 257 -21.49 -7.05 -7.20
C PRO A 257 -21.44 -8.10 -8.31
N ILE A 258 -20.22 -8.48 -8.67
CA ILE A 258 -19.87 -9.45 -9.72
C ILE A 258 -19.66 -10.81 -9.05
N ILE A 259 -20.29 -11.82 -9.61
CA ILE A 259 -20.14 -13.24 -9.24
C ILE A 259 -19.46 -13.93 -10.41
N LEU A 260 -18.42 -14.74 -10.14
CA LEU A 260 -17.80 -15.57 -11.17
C LEU A 260 -18.29 -17.01 -10.98
N ASP A 261 -18.76 -17.66 -12.06
CA ASP A 261 -19.35 -19.01 -12.02
C ASP A 261 -18.44 -20.06 -11.37
N SER A 262 -17.12 -19.89 -11.50
CA SER A 262 -16.10 -20.83 -11.00
C SER A 262 -15.60 -20.51 -9.58
N THR A 263 -16.07 -19.45 -8.92
CA THR A 263 -15.55 -19.03 -7.60
C THR A 263 -16.64 -18.65 -6.60
N LYS A 264 -16.38 -18.84 -5.31
CA LYS A 264 -17.38 -18.60 -4.24
C LYS A 264 -17.50 -17.13 -3.80
N GLY A 265 -16.62 -16.24 -4.27
CA GLY A 265 -16.53 -14.85 -3.84
C GLY A 265 -17.34 -13.88 -4.71
N LYS A 266 -17.53 -12.66 -4.22
CA LYS A 266 -18.13 -11.54 -4.96
C LYS A 266 -17.24 -10.31 -4.94
N PHE A 267 -17.13 -9.58 -6.04
CA PHE A 267 -16.37 -8.33 -6.02
C PHE A 267 -17.03 -7.26 -6.87
N SER A 268 -16.63 -6.02 -6.69
CA SER A 268 -16.98 -4.93 -7.60
C SER A 268 -15.71 -4.22 -8.05
N PHE A 269 -15.72 -3.71 -9.28
CA PHE A 269 -14.71 -2.73 -9.67
C PHE A 269 -15.04 -1.39 -9.04
N VAL A 270 -14.01 -0.71 -8.54
CA VAL A 270 -14.09 0.65 -8.03
C VAL A 270 -13.22 1.53 -8.92
N VAL A 271 -13.84 2.55 -9.51
CA VAL A 271 -13.16 3.63 -10.22
C VAL A 271 -13.07 4.83 -9.29
N ARG A 272 -11.87 5.19 -8.88
CA ARG A 272 -11.59 6.40 -8.11
C ARG A 272 -11.08 7.49 -9.04
N LEU A 273 -11.70 8.65 -8.95
CA LEU A 273 -11.27 9.88 -9.60
C LEU A 273 -10.64 10.78 -8.55
N GLU A 274 -9.41 11.23 -8.77
CA GLU A 274 -8.69 12.09 -7.83
C GLU A 274 -8.05 13.28 -8.56
N VAL A 275 -8.31 14.49 -8.06
CA VAL A 275 -7.66 15.70 -8.56
C VAL A 275 -6.27 15.81 -7.96
N VAL A 276 -5.27 15.89 -8.83
CA VAL A 276 -3.86 15.97 -8.48
C VAL A 276 -3.22 17.18 -9.17
N THR A 277 -2.28 17.81 -8.50
CA THR A 277 -1.53 18.97 -9.01
C THR A 277 -0.05 18.62 -9.11
N TYR A 278 0.68 19.28 -10.01
CA TYR A 278 2.13 19.15 -10.12
C TYR A 278 2.74 20.54 -10.18
N PRO A 279 3.98 20.73 -9.69
CA PRO A 279 4.67 22.00 -9.77
C PRO A 279 4.71 22.51 -11.22
N SER A 280 4.35 23.78 -11.40
CA SER A 280 4.39 24.48 -12.69
C SER A 280 3.47 23.94 -13.79
N LEU A 281 2.60 22.97 -13.48
CA LEU A 281 1.54 22.54 -14.38
C LEU A 281 0.33 23.47 -14.22
N ARG A 282 -0.10 24.11 -15.31
CA ARG A 282 -1.13 25.18 -15.29
C ARG A 282 -2.54 24.71 -15.03
N GLN A 283 -2.85 23.47 -15.41
CA GLN A 283 -4.15 22.83 -15.19
C GLN A 283 -3.97 21.59 -14.30
N PRO A 284 -4.96 21.24 -13.47
CA PRO A 284 -4.88 20.05 -12.65
C PRO A 284 -5.00 18.80 -13.52
N LEU A 285 -4.55 17.66 -13.00
CA LEU A 285 -4.88 16.36 -13.59
C LEU A 285 -6.00 15.69 -12.80
N LEU A 286 -6.89 15.01 -13.50
CA LEU A 286 -7.87 14.10 -12.92
C LEU A 286 -7.36 12.67 -13.08
N ARG A 287 -6.72 12.14 -12.04
CA ARG A 287 -6.20 10.76 -12.01
C ARG A 287 -7.34 9.76 -11.92
N VAL A 288 -7.22 8.66 -12.66
CA VAL A 288 -8.09 7.49 -12.57
C VAL A 288 -7.34 6.35 -11.91
N GLU A 289 -7.95 5.74 -10.90
CA GLU A 289 -7.46 4.53 -10.26
C GLU A 289 -8.56 3.48 -10.28
N VAL A 290 -8.28 2.29 -10.83
CA VAL A 290 -9.22 1.18 -10.89
C VAL A 290 -8.74 0.09 -9.94
N SER A 291 -9.62 -0.32 -9.03
CA SER A 291 -9.32 -1.30 -8.00
C SER A 291 -10.46 -2.32 -7.83
N LYS A 292 -10.18 -3.41 -7.11
CA LYS A 292 -11.14 -4.47 -6.81
C LYS A 292 -11.58 -4.37 -5.35
N ARG A 293 -12.88 -4.21 -5.11
CA ARG A 293 -13.49 -4.28 -3.76
C ARG A 293 -14.15 -5.65 -3.60
N ARG A 294 -13.73 -6.41 -2.58
CA ARG A 294 -14.18 -7.78 -2.33
C ARG A 294 -15.18 -7.80 -1.17
N TRP A 295 -16.27 -8.55 -1.30
CA TRP A 295 -17.42 -8.53 -0.36
C TRP A 295 -17.42 -9.71 0.61
N PHE A 296 -17.87 -9.56 1.85
CA PHE A 296 -17.96 -10.71 2.75
C PHE A 296 -18.98 -11.74 2.26
N THR A 297 -18.61 -13.02 2.38
CA THR A 297 -19.54 -14.16 2.33
C THR A 297 -19.89 -14.67 3.74
N GLN A 298 -19.08 -14.30 4.72
CA GLN A 298 -19.25 -14.60 6.14
C GLN A 298 -18.43 -13.60 6.96
N LEU A 299 -18.86 -13.33 8.18
CA LEU A 299 -18.11 -12.53 9.14
C LEU A 299 -17.51 -13.41 10.23
N LYS A 300 -16.27 -13.13 10.66
CA LYS A 300 -15.71 -13.79 11.85
C LYS A 300 -16.38 -13.23 13.10
N ALA A 301 -16.42 -14.05 14.15
CA ALA A 301 -16.88 -13.60 15.47
C ALA A 301 -16.14 -12.30 15.85
N PRO A 302 -16.86 -11.31 16.41
CA PRO A 302 -16.28 -10.01 16.70
C PRO A 302 -15.05 -10.13 17.61
N LYS A 303 -13.92 -9.65 17.10
CA LYS A 303 -12.69 -9.43 17.87
C LYS A 303 -12.47 -7.92 17.92
N TYR A 304 -11.93 -7.43 19.04
CA TYR A 304 -11.70 -6.02 19.31
C TYR A 304 -10.94 -5.28 18.17
N ASP A 305 -10.15 -6.01 17.38
CA ASP A 305 -9.29 -5.51 16.30
C ASP A 305 -10.01 -5.16 14.97
N CYS A 306 -11.34 -5.07 14.95
CA CYS A 306 -12.13 -5.02 13.71
C CYS A 306 -13.10 -3.81 13.65
N ASN A 307 -12.66 -2.63 14.02
CA ASN A 307 -13.57 -1.51 14.32
C ASN A 307 -14.12 -0.71 13.13
N ASN A 308 -13.90 -1.12 11.86
CA ASN A 308 -14.44 -0.38 10.71
C ASN A 308 -14.82 -1.33 9.56
N ILE A 309 -16.07 -1.81 9.59
CA ILE A 309 -16.72 -2.48 8.47
C ILE A 309 -17.60 -1.47 7.75
N SER A 310 -17.38 -1.32 6.45
CA SER A 310 -18.23 -0.49 5.59
C SER A 310 -19.21 -1.39 4.85
N GLY A 311 -20.48 -1.01 4.89
CA GLY A 311 -21.54 -1.66 4.15
C GLY A 311 -22.03 -0.81 2.98
N PHE A 312 -22.61 -1.47 1.98
CA PHE A 312 -23.11 -0.87 0.75
C PHE A 312 -24.47 -1.47 0.39
N ILE A 313 -25.38 -0.63 -0.11
CA ILE A 313 -26.69 -1.01 -0.61
C ILE A 313 -26.77 -0.64 -2.09
N PHE A 314 -26.96 -1.65 -2.93
CA PHE A 314 -27.15 -1.52 -4.37
C PHE A 314 -28.65 -1.69 -4.65
N SER A 315 -29.33 -0.62 -5.08
CA SER A 315 -30.75 -0.67 -5.39
C SER A 315 -30.98 -0.58 -6.90
N GLN A 316 -31.96 -1.31 -7.42
CA GLN A 316 -32.41 -1.20 -8.81
C GLN A 316 -33.19 0.11 -9.07
N ASP A 317 -33.83 0.68 -8.05
CA ASP A 317 -34.55 1.95 -8.15
C ASP A 317 -33.60 3.16 -8.32
N TYR A 318 -32.31 2.94 -8.06
CA TYR A 318 -31.24 3.93 -8.10
C TYR A 318 -30.07 3.41 -8.98
N PRO A 319 -30.22 3.43 -10.32
CA PRO A 319 -29.24 2.83 -11.23
C PRO A 319 -27.90 3.58 -11.33
N ASP A 320 -27.82 4.81 -10.81
CA ASP A 320 -26.68 5.71 -10.91
C ASP A 320 -25.96 5.92 -9.57
N CYS A 321 -26.46 5.38 -8.47
CA CYS A 321 -25.87 5.58 -7.15
C CYS A 321 -25.99 4.37 -6.22
N THR A 322 -25.11 4.33 -5.21
CA THR A 322 -25.13 3.34 -4.13
C THR A 322 -24.96 4.03 -2.78
N PHE A 323 -25.58 3.45 -1.76
CA PHE A 323 -25.62 4.01 -0.41
C PHE A 323 -24.65 3.27 0.51
N SER A 324 -23.84 3.99 1.27
CA SER A 324 -22.87 3.40 2.20
C SER A 324 -23.27 3.60 3.66
N TYR A 325 -23.08 2.58 4.49
CA TYR A 325 -23.33 2.58 5.93
C TYR A 325 -22.16 1.95 6.70
N GLN A 326 -22.20 1.96 8.04
CA GLN A 326 -21.14 1.35 8.86
C GLN A 326 -21.69 0.22 9.75
N VAL A 327 -20.85 -0.77 10.03
CA VAL A 327 -21.10 -1.81 11.02
C VAL A 327 -20.02 -1.75 12.09
N LYS A 328 -20.45 -1.73 13.35
CA LYS A 328 -19.61 -1.57 14.52
C LYS A 328 -19.74 -2.78 15.44
N CYS A 329 -18.70 -3.01 16.23
CA CYS A 329 -18.73 -4.01 17.28
C CYS A 329 -19.27 -3.37 18.57
N GLU A 330 -20.31 -3.96 19.17
CA GLU A 330 -20.86 -3.52 20.46
C GLU A 330 -20.93 -4.68 21.46
N ARG A 331 -20.78 -4.39 22.76
CA ARG A 331 -21.03 -5.36 23.84
C ARG A 331 -22.53 -5.52 24.07
N ASP A 332 -22.98 -6.77 24.25
CA ASP A 332 -24.37 -7.04 24.60
C ASP A 332 -24.70 -6.49 26.00
N LYS A 333 -25.50 -5.42 26.03
CA LYS A 333 -25.90 -4.72 27.26
C LYS A 333 -26.92 -5.52 28.10
N ASN A 334 -27.50 -6.60 27.57
CA ASN A 334 -28.54 -7.38 28.24
C ASN A 334 -28.01 -8.41 29.25
N ASN A 335 -26.70 -8.66 29.30
CA ASN A 335 -26.09 -9.65 30.20
C ASN A 335 -25.60 -9.05 31.54
N LYS A 336 -26.38 -8.13 32.15
CA LYS A 336 -26.02 -7.44 33.40
C LYS A 336 -26.16 -8.28 34.69
N LYS A 337 -26.55 -9.57 34.60
CA LYS A 337 -26.83 -10.42 35.79
C LYS A 337 -25.74 -11.41 36.20
N GLY A 338 -24.56 -11.40 35.57
CA GLY A 338 -23.45 -12.29 35.91
C GLY A 338 -22.26 -11.60 36.59
N LYS A 339 -22.46 -10.88 37.70
CA LYS A 339 -21.37 -10.11 38.36
C LYS A 339 -20.30 -10.95 39.09
N HIS A 340 -20.35 -12.29 39.02
CA HIS A 340 -19.48 -13.15 39.83
C HIS A 340 -18.62 -14.19 39.10
N ASN A 341 -18.70 -14.33 37.77
CA ASN A 341 -17.78 -15.23 37.05
C ASN A 341 -16.98 -14.47 36.00
N LYS A 342 -15.69 -14.25 36.27
CA LYS A 342 -14.70 -13.60 35.40
C LYS A 342 -14.32 -14.44 34.15
N GLN A 343 -15.12 -15.46 33.81
CA GLN A 343 -14.85 -16.45 32.75
C GLN A 343 -15.95 -16.55 31.68
N GLU A 344 -17.04 -15.79 31.75
CA GLU A 344 -17.96 -15.70 30.62
C GLU A 344 -17.45 -14.64 29.64
N ASN A 345 -17.03 -15.09 28.45
CA ASN A 345 -16.70 -14.24 27.30
C ASN A 345 -17.76 -13.14 27.16
N ASN A 346 -17.33 -11.87 27.21
CA ASN A 346 -18.13 -10.73 26.79
C ASN A 346 -18.71 -11.02 25.39
N ASN A 347 -20.01 -11.30 25.29
CA ASN A 347 -20.69 -11.50 24.00
C ASN A 347 -20.69 -10.17 23.23
N LEU A 348 -19.62 -9.95 22.46
CA LEU A 348 -19.55 -8.91 21.45
C LEU A 348 -20.46 -9.30 20.28
N ARG A 349 -21.14 -8.32 19.68
CA ARG A 349 -21.98 -8.52 18.50
C ARG A 349 -21.73 -7.42 17.45
N TRP A 350 -21.90 -7.78 16.19
CA TRP A 350 -21.83 -6.85 15.07
C TRP A 350 -23.17 -6.14 14.89
N VAL A 351 -23.20 -4.82 15.10
CA VAL A 351 -24.41 -4.01 15.02
C VAL A 351 -24.25 -2.98 13.92
N THR A 352 -25.28 -2.81 13.11
CA THR A 352 -25.39 -1.76 12.10
C THR A 352 -25.55 -0.39 12.76
N ASP A 353 -25.11 0.66 12.07
CA ASP A 353 -25.33 2.03 12.53
C ASP A 353 -26.77 2.52 12.25
N THR A 354 -27.09 3.70 12.75
CA THR A 354 -28.41 4.33 12.56
C THR A 354 -28.68 4.74 11.10
N ASP A 355 -27.64 4.90 10.27
CA ASP A 355 -27.78 5.12 8.83
C ASP A 355 -28.43 3.90 8.18
N PHE A 356 -27.93 2.70 8.46
CA PHE A 356 -28.50 1.48 7.90
C PHE A 356 -29.98 1.33 8.25
N GLU A 357 -30.37 1.53 9.51
CA GLU A 357 -31.78 1.43 9.91
C GLU A 357 -32.66 2.48 9.22
N THR A 358 -32.11 3.67 8.94
CA THR A 358 -32.82 4.71 8.19
C THR A 358 -32.98 4.32 6.73
N LEU A 359 -31.88 3.93 6.07
CA LEU A 359 -31.88 3.45 4.69
C LEU A 359 -32.81 2.25 4.52
N ARG A 360 -32.84 1.34 5.50
CA ARG A 360 -33.73 0.18 5.55
C ARG A 360 -35.20 0.58 5.48
N ARG A 361 -35.60 1.58 6.27
CA ARG A 361 -36.97 2.12 6.28
C ARG A 361 -37.34 2.81 4.97
N THR A 362 -36.43 3.61 4.42
CA THR A 362 -36.73 4.41 3.22
C THR A 362 -36.71 3.58 1.93
N LEU A 363 -35.89 2.53 1.87
CA LEU A 363 -35.81 1.61 0.74
C LEU A 363 -36.76 0.39 0.89
N ASN A 364 -37.74 0.46 1.80
CA ASN A 364 -38.80 -0.55 2.01
C ASN A 364 -38.30 -2.00 2.24
N PHE A 365 -37.17 -2.16 2.92
CA PHE A 365 -36.67 -3.48 3.31
C PHE A 365 -37.54 -4.14 4.40
N PRO A 366 -37.43 -5.48 4.61
CA PRO A 366 -38.14 -6.19 5.67
C PRO A 366 -37.97 -5.51 7.04
N LEU A 367 -39.04 -5.52 7.85
CA LEU A 367 -39.08 -4.89 9.18
C LEU A 367 -38.13 -5.54 10.21
N GLN A 368 -37.62 -6.74 9.92
CA GLN A 368 -36.66 -7.45 10.74
C GLN A 368 -35.32 -6.69 10.83
N SER A 369 -34.73 -6.63 12.02
CA SER A 369 -33.37 -6.12 12.21
C SER A 369 -32.34 -7.16 11.80
N PHE A 370 -31.30 -6.74 11.09
CA PHE A 370 -30.21 -7.61 10.65
C PHE A 370 -28.91 -7.24 11.37
N ASP A 371 -28.28 -8.22 11.99
CA ASP A 371 -26.91 -8.05 12.50
C ASP A 371 -25.87 -8.15 11.36
N GLY A 372 -24.61 -7.82 11.65
CA GLY A 372 -23.54 -7.89 10.64
C GLY A 372 -23.37 -9.30 10.05
N GLN A 373 -23.54 -10.36 10.84
CA GLN A 373 -23.40 -11.72 10.31
C GLN A 373 -24.51 -12.07 9.32
N GLN A 374 -25.75 -11.71 9.65
CA GLN A 374 -26.91 -11.94 8.79
C GLN A 374 -26.79 -11.17 7.46
N ILE A 375 -26.26 -9.94 7.51
CA ILE A 375 -25.96 -9.18 6.29
C ILE A 375 -24.87 -9.86 5.46
N ALA A 376 -23.78 -10.33 6.08
CA ALA A 376 -22.70 -11.01 5.36
C ALA A 376 -23.17 -12.30 4.68
N LEU A 377 -24.18 -12.96 5.23
CA LEU A 377 -24.85 -14.13 4.66
C LEU A 377 -25.92 -13.77 3.59
N GLY A 378 -26.05 -12.48 3.25
CA GLY A 378 -27.00 -12.00 2.24
C GLY A 378 -28.46 -11.91 2.71
N LYS A 379 -28.76 -12.18 4.00
CA LYS A 379 -30.16 -12.21 4.50
C LYS A 379 -30.88 -10.87 4.48
N ALA A 380 -30.13 -9.77 4.39
CA ALA A 380 -30.67 -8.43 4.25
C ALA A 380 -30.93 -8.02 2.79
N SER A 381 -30.47 -8.82 1.81
CA SER A 381 -30.70 -8.56 0.39
C SER A 381 -32.12 -8.99 -0.03
N THR A 382 -32.68 -8.30 -1.01
CA THR A 382 -33.98 -8.57 -1.64
C THR A 382 -33.79 -8.69 -3.16
N ASP A 383 -34.83 -9.04 -3.90
CA ASP A 383 -34.77 -9.12 -5.37
C ASP A 383 -34.44 -7.77 -6.04
N SER A 384 -34.76 -6.65 -5.38
CA SER A 384 -34.52 -5.29 -5.88
C SER A 384 -33.32 -4.58 -5.25
N CYS A 385 -32.75 -5.12 -4.17
CA CYS A 385 -31.67 -4.50 -3.43
C CYS A 385 -30.64 -5.52 -2.93
N GLU A 386 -29.37 -5.34 -3.30
CA GLU A 386 -28.26 -6.15 -2.78
C GLU A 386 -27.52 -5.40 -1.67
N VAL A 387 -27.37 -6.05 -0.50
CA VAL A 387 -26.73 -5.48 0.69
C VAL A 387 -25.45 -6.26 1.00
N VAL A 388 -24.30 -5.59 0.93
CA VAL A 388 -22.97 -6.22 1.06
C VAL A 388 -22.05 -5.43 1.98
N MET A 389 -20.96 -6.05 2.43
CA MET A 389 -20.01 -5.46 3.38
C MET A 389 -18.56 -5.81 3.08
N THR A 390 -17.63 -4.94 3.51
CA THR A 390 -16.18 -5.15 3.40
C THR A 390 -15.44 -4.49 4.57
N TYR A 391 -14.24 -4.98 4.88
CA TYR A 391 -13.31 -4.22 5.72
C TYR A 391 -12.71 -3.05 4.95
N ARG A 392 -12.36 -1.97 5.66
CA ARG A 392 -11.66 -0.79 5.12
C ARG A 392 -10.35 -1.13 4.39
N ASN A 393 -9.64 -2.17 4.83
CA ASN A 393 -8.35 -2.60 4.25
C ASN A 393 -8.50 -3.80 3.28
N GLY A 394 -9.73 -4.08 2.81
CA GLY A 394 -10.06 -5.29 2.04
C GLY A 394 -10.24 -6.53 2.93
N LEU A 395 -10.68 -7.65 2.34
CA LEU A 395 -10.81 -8.92 3.09
C LEU A 395 -9.52 -9.18 3.86
N GLN A 396 -9.61 -9.35 5.17
CA GLN A 396 -8.50 -9.89 5.95
C GLN A 396 -8.26 -11.28 5.39
N ASP A 397 -7.14 -11.46 4.70
CA ASP A 397 -6.79 -12.75 4.12
C ASP A 397 -6.95 -13.80 5.21
N ILE A 398 -7.73 -14.82 4.88
CA ILE A 398 -7.74 -16.10 5.56
C ILE A 398 -6.26 -16.40 5.81
N SER A 399 -5.82 -16.35 7.07
CA SER A 399 -4.41 -16.57 7.40
C SER A 399 -3.99 -17.85 6.70
N GLU A 400 -2.75 -17.92 6.21
CA GLU A 400 -2.19 -19.05 5.42
C GLU A 400 -2.41 -20.45 6.03
N ASN A 401 -2.94 -20.53 7.26
CA ASN A 401 -3.28 -21.73 7.97
C ASN A 401 -4.77 -22.14 7.89
N ASP A 402 -5.74 -21.29 7.53
CA ASP A 402 -7.18 -21.66 7.45
C ASP A 402 -7.51 -22.42 6.13
N GLU A 403 -6.60 -23.27 5.62
CA GLU A 403 -6.81 -24.01 4.36
C GLU A 403 -7.95 -25.05 4.40
N ASP A 404 -8.54 -25.35 5.57
CA ASP A 404 -9.56 -26.42 5.69
C ASP A 404 -10.80 -26.10 6.55
N THR A 405 -10.93 -24.91 7.13
CA THR A 405 -12.14 -24.55 7.93
C THR A 405 -12.91 -23.35 7.38
N SER A 406 -12.38 -22.67 6.37
CA SER A 406 -13.13 -21.73 5.54
C SER A 406 -12.72 -21.96 4.10
N GLU A 407 -13.68 -22.30 3.25
CA GLU A 407 -13.46 -22.35 1.80
C GLU A 407 -12.79 -21.03 1.37
N LYS A 408 -11.64 -21.12 0.68
CA LYS A 408 -10.94 -19.92 0.20
C LYS A 408 -11.96 -19.06 -0.56
N TYR A 409 -11.94 -17.76 -0.29
CA TYR A 409 -12.86 -16.79 -0.90
C TYR A 409 -12.92 -16.89 -2.44
N GLY A 410 -11.87 -17.43 -3.06
CA GLY A 410 -11.81 -17.72 -4.49
C GLY A 410 -11.39 -16.53 -5.34
N ILE A 411 -11.37 -15.31 -4.77
CA ILE A 411 -11.00 -14.07 -5.47
C ILE A 411 -9.94 -13.28 -4.69
N GLU A 412 -8.78 -13.07 -5.31
CA GLU A 412 -7.64 -12.34 -4.75
C GLU A 412 -7.59 -10.88 -5.24
N THR A 413 -6.63 -10.10 -4.73
CA THR A 413 -6.49 -8.64 -4.93
C THR A 413 -5.89 -8.26 -6.28
N GLY A 414 -6.09 -7.00 -6.70
CA GLY A 414 -5.49 -6.46 -7.94
C GLY A 414 -6.42 -6.48 -9.15
N VAL A 415 -6.09 -5.65 -10.15
CA VAL A 415 -6.84 -5.52 -11.41
C VAL A 415 -5.86 -5.55 -12.60
N PRO A 416 -6.07 -6.43 -13.59
CA PRO A 416 -5.30 -6.48 -14.82
C PRO A 416 -5.29 -5.18 -15.61
N GLU A 417 -4.21 -4.91 -16.32
CA GLU A 417 -4.05 -3.70 -17.12
C GLU A 417 -5.10 -3.58 -18.22
N ILE A 418 -5.59 -4.69 -18.77
CA ILE A 418 -6.63 -4.67 -19.81
C ILE A 418 -7.96 -4.12 -19.25
N ASP A 419 -8.35 -4.53 -18.05
CA ASP A 419 -9.58 -4.05 -17.40
C ASP A 419 -9.46 -2.56 -17.00
N LYS A 420 -8.26 -2.13 -16.59
CA LYS A 420 -7.96 -0.71 -16.32
C LYS A 420 -8.06 0.12 -17.61
N LEU A 421 -7.54 -0.42 -18.73
CA LEU A 421 -7.59 0.23 -20.03
C LEU A 421 -9.03 0.37 -20.55
N ASP A 422 -9.84 -0.69 -20.44
CA ASP A 422 -11.26 -0.66 -20.83
C ASP A 422 -12.01 0.46 -20.11
N ALA A 423 -11.83 0.54 -18.78
CA ALA A 423 -12.44 1.60 -17.98
C ALA A 423 -11.94 2.99 -18.41
N PHE A 424 -10.64 3.15 -18.62
CA PHE A 424 -10.04 4.43 -18.98
C PHE A 424 -10.50 4.92 -20.35
N GLU A 425 -10.55 4.05 -21.36
CA GLU A 425 -11.03 4.38 -22.70
C GLU A 425 -12.53 4.71 -22.71
N ALA A 426 -13.35 4.00 -21.92
CA ALA A 426 -14.76 4.31 -21.77
C ALA A 426 -14.98 5.68 -21.12
N ILE A 427 -14.23 5.99 -20.05
CA ILE A 427 -14.29 7.29 -19.38
C ILE A 427 -13.80 8.41 -20.32
N ALA A 428 -12.75 8.17 -21.12
CA ALA A 428 -12.24 9.15 -22.07
C ALA A 428 -13.32 9.60 -23.06
N LYS A 429 -14.12 8.66 -23.59
CA LYS A 429 -15.24 8.97 -24.51
C LYS A 429 -16.33 9.82 -23.86
N ILE A 430 -16.58 9.63 -22.57
CA ILE A 430 -17.59 10.40 -21.81
C ILE A 430 -17.11 11.83 -21.54
N LEU A 431 -15.82 11.99 -21.25
CA LEU A 431 -15.25 13.27 -20.84
C LEU A 431 -14.80 14.15 -22.02
N GLU A 432 -14.49 13.57 -23.17
CA GLU A 432 -14.03 14.28 -24.37
C GLU A 432 -14.99 15.40 -24.84
N PRO A 433 -16.33 15.20 -24.91
CA PRO A 433 -17.27 16.26 -25.27
C PRO A 433 -17.25 17.48 -24.33
N LEU A 434 -16.76 17.29 -23.10
CA LEU A 434 -16.63 18.35 -22.09
C LEU A 434 -15.31 19.13 -22.23
N GLY A 435 -14.48 18.77 -23.22
CA GLY A 435 -13.15 19.33 -23.42
C GLY A 435 -12.09 18.83 -22.43
N ILE A 436 -12.44 17.82 -21.62
CA ILE A 436 -11.50 17.08 -20.77
C ILE A 436 -10.86 15.99 -21.62
N LYS A 437 -9.54 16.01 -21.74
CA LYS A 437 -8.77 15.14 -22.66
C LYS A 437 -7.84 14.22 -21.90
N VAL A 438 -7.46 13.10 -22.51
CA VAL A 438 -6.37 12.24 -22.00
C VAL A 438 -5.10 13.07 -21.87
N PHE A 439 -4.38 12.92 -20.76
CA PHE A 439 -3.13 13.64 -20.54
C PHE A 439 -2.00 13.06 -21.40
N ASP A 440 -1.39 13.92 -22.21
CA ASP A 440 -0.29 13.61 -23.14
C ASP A 440 0.96 14.50 -22.91
N GLY A 441 0.93 15.36 -21.88
CA GLY A 441 2.01 16.29 -21.55
C GLY A 441 3.20 15.63 -20.85
N TYR A 442 3.77 14.57 -21.42
CA TYR A 442 4.90 13.84 -20.87
C TYR A 442 5.82 13.28 -21.95
N THR A 443 7.08 13.02 -21.60
CA THR A 443 8.08 12.40 -22.48
C THR A 443 8.85 11.34 -21.71
N GLU A 444 9.10 10.19 -22.32
CA GLU A 444 9.97 9.16 -21.75
C GLU A 444 11.42 9.67 -21.66
N VAL A 445 12.07 9.39 -20.53
CA VAL A 445 13.48 9.68 -20.31
C VAL A 445 14.25 8.39 -20.56
N PRO A 446 15.26 8.37 -21.44
CA PRO A 446 16.04 7.16 -21.71
C PRO A 446 16.82 6.71 -20.46
N SER A 447 16.26 5.78 -19.68
CA SER A 447 16.91 5.17 -18.52
C SER A 447 17.10 3.66 -18.75
N LYS A 448 18.26 3.26 -19.29
CA LYS A 448 18.59 1.83 -19.42
C LYS A 448 18.96 1.25 -18.05
N HIS A 449 18.03 0.49 -17.47
CA HIS A 449 18.26 -0.26 -16.24
C HIS A 449 18.78 -1.67 -16.57
N LYS A 450 19.87 -2.10 -15.94
CA LYS A 450 20.17 -3.54 -15.88
C LYS A 450 19.19 -4.14 -14.86
N LEU A 451 18.23 -4.92 -15.33
CA LEU A 451 17.21 -5.57 -14.50
C LEU A 451 17.77 -6.68 -13.59
N ASP A 452 19.01 -7.09 -13.82
CA ASP A 452 19.60 -8.26 -13.20
C ASP A 452 20.72 -7.89 -12.21
N ASP A 453 20.38 -7.82 -10.93
CA ASP A 453 21.35 -7.77 -9.83
C ASP A 453 21.50 -9.20 -9.28
N THR A 454 22.66 -9.81 -9.56
CA THR A 454 23.01 -11.16 -9.12
C THR A 454 22.89 -11.30 -7.59
N ALA A 455 23.20 -10.26 -6.82
CA ALA A 455 23.13 -10.29 -5.36
C ALA A 455 21.69 -10.40 -4.85
N SER A 456 20.70 -9.96 -5.62
CA SER A 456 19.31 -9.90 -5.22
C SER A 456 18.53 -11.21 -5.43
N ARG A 457 19.02 -12.09 -6.31
CA ARG A 457 18.37 -13.35 -6.70
C ARG A 457 18.18 -14.33 -5.54
N MET A 458 17.16 -15.20 -5.61
CA MET A 458 16.97 -16.32 -4.67
C MET A 458 17.21 -17.64 -5.39
N ILE A 459 17.79 -18.61 -4.67
CA ILE A 459 18.03 -19.95 -5.20
C ILE A 459 16.86 -20.87 -4.85
N ASN A 460 16.38 -21.61 -5.83
CA ASN A 460 15.29 -22.55 -5.70
C ASN A 460 15.66 -23.74 -4.81
N LEU A 461 14.62 -24.42 -4.32
CA LEU A 461 14.75 -25.56 -3.41
C LEU A 461 15.71 -26.66 -3.92
N PRO A 462 15.55 -27.22 -5.15
CA PRO A 462 16.39 -28.32 -5.60
C PRO A 462 17.88 -27.94 -5.68
N THR A 463 18.19 -26.75 -6.17
CA THR A 463 19.58 -26.30 -6.27
C THR A 463 20.18 -26.06 -4.89
N LEU A 464 19.46 -25.33 -4.01
CA LEU A 464 20.00 -24.95 -2.70
C LEU A 464 20.14 -26.14 -1.75
N LEU A 465 19.12 -27.00 -1.66
CA LEU A 465 19.20 -28.20 -0.82
C LEU A 465 20.20 -29.21 -1.39
N GLY A 466 20.28 -29.33 -2.72
CA GLY A 466 21.28 -30.18 -3.39
C GLY A 466 22.70 -29.76 -3.01
N GLY A 467 23.02 -28.46 -3.16
CA GLY A 467 24.33 -27.94 -2.77
C GLY A 467 24.64 -28.10 -1.27
N VAL A 468 23.65 -27.98 -0.39
CA VAL A 468 23.82 -28.24 1.05
C VAL A 468 24.15 -29.70 1.34
N LEU A 469 23.42 -30.64 0.74
CA LEU A 469 23.69 -32.07 0.93
C LEU A 469 25.06 -32.46 0.37
N GLU A 470 25.38 -32.00 -0.84
CA GLU A 470 26.67 -32.23 -1.46
C GLU A 470 27.83 -31.69 -0.60
N ALA A 471 27.70 -30.48 -0.06
CA ALA A 471 28.71 -29.90 0.85
C ALA A 471 28.88 -30.71 2.14
N LEU A 472 27.80 -31.32 2.66
CA LEU A 472 27.85 -32.18 3.86
C LEU A 472 28.44 -33.57 3.59
N GLU A 473 28.46 -34.02 2.34
CA GLU A 473 29.08 -35.29 1.93
C GLU A 473 30.55 -35.11 1.56
N THR A 474 30.87 -34.03 0.84
CA THR A 474 32.19 -33.77 0.26
C THR A 474 33.10 -32.92 1.15
N ASN A 475 32.54 -32.22 2.15
CA ASN A 475 33.19 -31.14 2.90
C ASN A 475 33.70 -29.98 2.02
N THR A 476 33.19 -29.81 0.79
CA THR A 476 33.51 -28.69 -0.09
C THR A 476 32.31 -27.77 -0.26
N SER A 477 32.53 -26.44 -0.20
CA SER A 477 31.45 -25.43 -0.25
C SER A 477 31.57 -24.44 -1.43
N LEU A 478 32.42 -24.74 -2.40
CA LEU A 478 32.77 -23.82 -3.50
C LEU A 478 32.37 -24.36 -4.89
N GLU A 479 32.37 -25.67 -5.08
CA GLU A 479 32.01 -26.32 -6.33
C GLU A 479 30.84 -27.27 -6.08
N PHE A 480 29.79 -27.13 -6.89
CA PHE A 480 28.56 -27.90 -6.76
C PHE A 480 28.25 -28.59 -8.09
N THR A 481 27.75 -29.82 -8.00
CA THR A 481 27.39 -30.63 -9.16
C THR A 481 26.08 -30.13 -9.76
N PRO A 482 26.06 -29.76 -11.07
CA PRO A 482 24.83 -29.39 -11.77
C PRO A 482 23.78 -30.50 -11.68
N LYS A 483 22.56 -30.13 -11.30
CA LYS A 483 21.45 -31.07 -11.13
C LYS A 483 21.75 -32.27 -10.21
N TYR A 484 22.44 -32.02 -9.09
CA TYR A 484 22.85 -33.06 -8.11
C TYR A 484 21.79 -34.14 -7.84
N PHE A 485 20.54 -33.75 -7.59
CA PHE A 485 19.45 -34.68 -7.32
C PHE A 485 19.05 -35.61 -8.47
N ASP A 486 19.38 -35.30 -9.72
CA ASP A 486 19.10 -36.17 -10.88
C ASP A 486 20.03 -37.39 -10.90
N GLN A 487 21.16 -37.33 -10.18
CA GLN A 487 22.15 -38.42 -10.08
C GLN A 487 21.83 -39.42 -8.96
N LEU A 488 20.90 -39.07 -8.07
CA LEU A 488 20.52 -39.87 -6.91
C LEU A 488 19.17 -40.55 -7.12
N ASN A 489 18.98 -41.76 -6.62
CA ASN A 489 17.67 -42.39 -6.52
C ASN A 489 16.93 -41.99 -5.24
N ASP A 490 15.62 -42.27 -5.16
CA ASP A 490 14.77 -41.85 -4.05
C ASP A 490 15.26 -42.36 -2.68
N LYS A 491 15.85 -43.57 -2.64
CA LYS A 491 16.43 -44.13 -1.41
C LYS A 491 17.67 -43.36 -0.96
N GLN A 492 18.58 -43.04 -1.88
CA GLN A 492 19.76 -42.23 -1.58
C GLN A 492 19.37 -40.85 -1.06
N ILE A 493 18.34 -40.24 -1.63
CA ILE A 493 17.84 -38.93 -1.18
C ILE A 493 17.23 -39.03 0.22
N ASP A 494 16.39 -40.03 0.47
CA ASP A 494 15.81 -40.27 1.80
C ASP A 494 16.89 -40.54 2.86
N ASP A 495 17.89 -41.37 2.52
CA ASP A 495 19.01 -41.68 3.40
C ASP A 495 19.80 -40.40 3.78
N LEU A 496 20.04 -39.50 2.82
CA LEU A 496 20.73 -38.23 3.07
C LEU A 496 19.90 -37.26 3.92
N LEU A 497 18.62 -37.09 3.59
CA LEU A 497 17.70 -36.25 4.35
C LEU A 497 17.55 -36.74 5.79
N CYS A 498 17.43 -38.05 5.98
CA CYS A 498 17.31 -38.67 7.30
C CYS A 498 18.62 -38.53 8.08
N LYS A 499 19.77 -38.80 7.45
CA LYS A 499 21.10 -38.73 8.08
C LYS A 499 21.42 -37.34 8.60
N TYR A 500 21.17 -36.29 7.82
CA TYR A 500 21.61 -34.93 8.15
C TYR A 500 20.53 -34.08 8.84
N PHE A 501 19.25 -34.33 8.57
CA PHE A 501 18.16 -33.47 9.02
C PHE A 501 17.02 -34.21 9.73
N ASP A 502 17.04 -35.55 9.82
CA ASP A 502 15.91 -36.34 10.34
C ASP A 502 14.60 -36.06 9.56
N LEU A 503 14.73 -35.88 8.25
CA LEU A 503 13.62 -35.68 7.32
C LEU A 503 13.43 -36.89 6.42
N ARG A 504 12.17 -37.17 6.05
CA ARG A 504 11.79 -38.21 5.09
C ARG A 504 11.28 -37.58 3.80
N LEU A 505 11.64 -38.17 2.67
CA LEU A 505 11.22 -37.73 1.32
C LEU A 505 9.70 -37.73 1.17
N GLU A 506 9.02 -38.75 1.70
CA GLU A 506 7.55 -38.85 1.73
C GLU A 506 6.88 -37.79 2.61
N GLY A 507 7.61 -37.26 3.60
CA GLY A 507 7.15 -36.19 4.48
C GLY A 507 7.24 -34.79 3.86
N ILE A 508 7.75 -34.66 2.63
CA ILE A 508 7.93 -33.39 1.93
C ILE A 508 6.83 -33.22 0.89
N HIS A 509 6.26 -32.02 0.80
CA HIS A 509 5.26 -31.72 -0.21
C HIS A 509 5.82 -31.96 -1.62
N TRP A 510 5.07 -32.69 -2.45
CA TRP A 510 5.47 -33.18 -3.78
C TRP A 510 6.63 -34.21 -3.81
N ALA A 511 7.14 -34.63 -2.65
CA ALA A 511 8.18 -35.65 -2.52
C ALA A 511 9.31 -35.49 -3.55
N ARG A 512 9.58 -36.51 -4.36
CA ARG A 512 10.62 -36.49 -5.40
C ARG A 512 10.43 -35.37 -6.43
N LYS A 513 9.19 -35.01 -6.77
CA LYS A 513 8.90 -33.98 -7.79
C LYS A 513 9.38 -32.59 -7.34
N ALA A 514 9.47 -32.34 -6.03
CA ALA A 514 10.01 -31.09 -5.50
C ALA A 514 11.49 -30.86 -5.85
N PHE A 515 12.21 -31.93 -6.21
CA PHE A 515 13.65 -31.93 -6.47
C PHE A 515 14.02 -32.12 -7.93
N GLN A 516 13.04 -32.26 -8.83
CA GLN A 516 13.29 -32.47 -10.26
C GLN A 516 13.39 -31.14 -11.01
N PHE A 517 14.39 -31.03 -11.88
CA PHE A 517 14.54 -29.90 -12.82
C PHE A 517 13.66 -30.12 -14.06
N LYS A 518 12.33 -30.06 -13.90
CA LYS A 518 11.35 -30.17 -14.98
C LYS A 518 10.51 -28.89 -15.09
N GLY A 519 10.14 -28.52 -16.32
CA GLY A 519 9.33 -27.32 -16.60
C GLY A 519 10.04 -26.03 -16.14
N ARG A 520 9.39 -25.27 -15.24
CA ARG A 520 9.81 -23.94 -14.72
C ARG A 520 11.03 -23.91 -13.80
N ILE A 521 11.45 -25.05 -13.28
CA ILE A 521 12.50 -25.11 -12.27
C ILE A 521 13.86 -25.20 -12.97
N LEU A 522 14.51 -24.04 -13.11
CA LEU A 522 15.82 -23.92 -13.74
C LEU A 522 16.92 -24.50 -12.85
N ASN A 523 17.98 -25.02 -13.48
CA ASN A 523 19.21 -25.35 -12.76
C ASN A 523 19.96 -24.06 -12.41
N GLN A 524 20.11 -23.75 -11.13
CA GLN A 524 20.69 -22.49 -10.66
C GLN A 524 22.10 -22.66 -10.07
N THR A 525 22.82 -23.74 -10.39
CA THR A 525 24.14 -24.04 -9.80
C THR A 525 25.14 -22.89 -9.98
N ASP A 526 25.28 -22.34 -11.18
CA ASP A 526 26.18 -21.21 -11.45
C ASP A 526 25.75 -19.95 -10.69
N GLU A 527 24.44 -19.77 -10.52
CA GLU A 527 23.85 -18.63 -9.83
C GLU A 527 24.08 -18.74 -8.32
N LEU A 528 24.00 -19.94 -7.76
CA LEU A 528 24.34 -20.23 -6.37
C LEU A 528 25.80 -19.86 -6.09
N GLN A 529 26.74 -20.24 -6.94
CA GLN A 529 28.16 -19.87 -6.79
C GLN A 529 28.36 -18.36 -6.81
N LYS A 530 27.75 -17.65 -7.76
CA LYS A 530 27.83 -16.18 -7.85
C LYS A 530 27.23 -15.51 -6.62
N ILE A 531 26.12 -16.01 -6.09
CA ILE A 531 25.49 -15.48 -4.88
C ILE A 531 26.37 -15.70 -3.65
N ILE A 532 27.00 -16.86 -3.50
CA ILE A 532 27.93 -17.13 -2.39
C ILE A 532 29.07 -16.11 -2.41
N GLN A 533 29.69 -15.91 -3.56
CA GLN A 533 30.77 -14.92 -3.73
C GLN A 533 30.29 -13.50 -3.43
N ALA A 534 29.14 -13.10 -3.96
CA ALA A 534 28.57 -11.76 -3.74
C ALA A 534 28.23 -11.52 -2.26
N ASN A 535 27.64 -12.51 -1.58
CA ASN A 535 27.32 -12.45 -0.16
C ASN A 535 28.58 -12.32 0.70
N GLN A 536 29.61 -13.11 0.41
CA GLN A 536 30.87 -13.08 1.14
C GLN A 536 31.60 -11.75 0.95
N ALA A 537 31.68 -11.24 -0.28
CA ALA A 537 32.27 -9.93 -0.57
C ALA A 537 31.53 -8.80 0.16
N ALA A 538 30.20 -8.82 0.16
CA ALA A 538 29.39 -7.82 0.86
C ALA A 538 29.62 -7.82 2.38
N ILE A 539 29.70 -8.99 3.02
CA ILE A 539 30.00 -9.07 4.46
C ILE A 539 31.42 -8.60 4.76
N GLN A 540 32.41 -8.98 3.95
CA GLN A 540 33.80 -8.52 4.12
C GLN A 540 33.94 -7.02 3.94
N GLN A 541 33.20 -6.40 3.00
CA GLN A 541 33.19 -4.95 2.82
C GLN A 541 32.50 -4.22 4.00
N LEU A 542 31.42 -4.80 4.53
CA LEU A 542 30.75 -4.26 5.70
C LEU A 542 31.61 -4.35 6.96
N TYR A 543 32.26 -5.49 7.16
CA TYR A 543 33.01 -5.87 8.35
C TYR A 543 34.43 -6.37 8.00
N PRO A 544 35.34 -5.49 7.53
CA PRO A 544 36.64 -5.91 7.00
C PRO A 544 37.55 -6.54 8.04
N ASN A 545 37.39 -6.15 9.31
CA ASN A 545 38.26 -6.58 10.41
C ASN A 545 37.51 -7.41 11.46
N GLN A 546 36.27 -7.83 11.19
CA GLN A 546 35.41 -8.48 12.17
C GLN A 546 34.58 -9.56 11.50
N ARG A 547 34.38 -10.69 12.17
CA ARG A 547 33.44 -11.73 11.73
C ARG A 547 32.14 -11.53 12.49
N PRO A 548 31.03 -11.13 11.82
CA PRO A 548 29.76 -10.99 12.52
C PRO A 548 29.24 -12.32 13.03
N LEU A 549 28.46 -12.28 14.10
CA LEU A 549 27.81 -13.44 14.69
C LEU A 549 26.31 -13.44 14.40
N LEU A 550 25.80 -14.54 13.85
CA LEU A 550 24.37 -14.82 13.76
C LEU A 550 23.95 -15.82 14.85
N PHE A 551 23.11 -15.36 15.76
CA PHE A 551 22.34 -16.22 16.66
C PHE A 551 21.01 -16.63 16.01
N ILE A 552 20.77 -17.93 15.95
CA ILE A 552 19.46 -18.50 15.61
C ILE A 552 18.81 -18.94 16.92
N PHE A 553 17.77 -18.21 17.34
CA PHE A 553 16.93 -18.58 18.48
C PHE A 553 15.74 -19.39 18.00
N TYR A 554 15.46 -20.51 18.66
CA TYR A 554 14.42 -21.44 18.23
C TYR A 554 13.78 -22.15 19.43
N GLU A 555 12.52 -22.55 19.27
CA GLU A 555 11.78 -23.32 20.26
C GLU A 555 12.32 -24.77 20.38
N SER A 556 12.04 -25.41 21.52
CA SER A 556 12.52 -26.76 21.84
C SER A 556 12.23 -27.80 20.75
N GLU A 557 11.05 -27.70 20.14
CA GLU A 557 10.52 -28.63 19.14
C GLU A 557 11.03 -28.37 17.72
N LEU A 558 11.73 -27.26 17.45
CA LEU A 558 12.13 -26.82 16.11
C LEU A 558 13.60 -27.11 15.79
N GLN A 559 14.15 -28.17 16.38
CA GLN A 559 15.58 -28.51 16.26
C GLN A 559 15.99 -28.83 14.82
N THR A 560 15.12 -29.52 14.08
CA THR A 560 15.36 -29.92 12.69
C THR A 560 15.42 -28.69 11.79
N GLU A 561 14.46 -27.79 11.92
CA GLU A 561 14.39 -26.53 11.19
C GLU A 561 15.60 -25.63 11.48
N ALA A 562 16.02 -25.55 12.74
CA ALA A 562 17.18 -24.77 13.13
C ALA A 562 18.49 -25.33 12.55
N LYS A 563 18.66 -26.66 12.54
CA LYS A 563 19.83 -27.32 11.91
C LYS A 563 19.84 -27.07 10.40
N LEU A 564 18.70 -27.22 9.74
CA LEU A 564 18.57 -26.97 8.31
C LEU A 564 18.93 -25.52 7.95
N LEU A 565 18.36 -24.56 8.70
CA LEU A 565 18.66 -23.13 8.57
C LEU A 565 20.15 -22.81 8.76
N GLN A 566 20.79 -23.40 9.77
CA GLN A 566 22.22 -23.21 10.00
C GLN A 566 23.05 -23.70 8.82
N LYS A 567 22.77 -24.91 8.30
CA LYS A 567 23.53 -25.48 7.17
C LYS A 567 23.35 -24.69 5.89
N ILE A 568 22.15 -24.23 5.60
CA ILE A 568 21.91 -23.37 4.44
C ILE A 568 22.65 -22.04 4.58
N THR A 569 22.63 -21.44 5.77
CA THR A 569 23.35 -20.18 6.03
C THR A 569 24.87 -20.37 5.89
N GLN A 570 25.41 -21.51 6.35
CA GLN A 570 26.82 -21.88 6.19
C GLN A 570 27.22 -21.98 4.71
N VAL A 571 26.37 -22.54 3.84
CA VAL A 571 26.65 -22.59 2.39
C VAL A 571 26.62 -21.19 1.79
N LEU A 572 25.59 -20.39 2.07
CA LEU A 572 25.36 -19.09 1.43
C LEU A 572 26.32 -17.97 1.84
N TRP A 573 26.89 -18.03 3.06
CA TRP A 573 27.81 -17.01 3.58
C TRP A 573 29.19 -17.55 3.98
N GLY A 574 29.40 -18.87 3.98
CA GLY A 574 30.68 -19.50 4.33
C GLY A 574 31.24 -19.05 5.67
N ASP A 575 32.55 -18.86 5.71
CA ASP A 575 33.28 -18.45 6.91
C ASP A 575 33.27 -16.95 7.20
N THR A 576 32.55 -16.15 6.41
CA THR A 576 32.39 -14.71 6.69
C THR A 576 31.45 -14.44 7.87
N LEU A 577 30.68 -15.45 8.30
CA LEU A 577 29.71 -15.36 9.38
C LEU A 577 29.98 -16.45 10.44
N GLU A 578 30.01 -16.09 11.71
CA GLU A 578 29.94 -17.08 12.81
C GLU A 578 28.46 -17.39 13.06
N ILE A 579 28.08 -18.65 13.25
CA ILE A 579 26.68 -19.04 13.44
C ILE A 579 26.54 -19.85 14.73
N LYS A 580 25.70 -19.38 15.65
CA LYS A 580 25.33 -20.06 16.90
C LYS A 580 23.84 -20.34 16.95
N ILE A 581 23.48 -21.51 17.45
CA ILE A 581 22.08 -21.90 17.65
C ILE A 581 21.83 -21.96 19.16
N ASN A 582 20.84 -21.22 19.64
CA ASN A 582 20.47 -21.17 21.06
C ASN A 582 18.97 -21.40 21.24
N ARG A 583 18.57 -22.03 22.35
CA ARG A 583 17.14 -22.12 22.68
C ARG A 583 16.57 -20.72 22.92
N LEU A 584 15.34 -20.51 22.46
CA LEU A 584 14.56 -19.33 22.78
C LEU A 584 14.39 -19.25 24.31
N PRO A 585 14.65 -18.09 24.96
CA PRO A 585 14.45 -17.97 26.40
C PRO A 585 12.99 -18.20 26.77
N GLU A 586 12.75 -18.84 27.92
CA GLU A 586 11.42 -19.05 28.46
C GLU A 586 10.70 -17.70 28.66
N ASP A 587 9.36 -17.72 28.64
CA ASP A 587 8.51 -16.56 28.87
C ASP A 587 8.62 -15.39 27.86
N THR A 588 9.27 -15.60 26.71
CA THR A 588 9.46 -14.56 25.67
C THR A 588 8.41 -14.58 24.56
N HIS A 589 7.91 -15.77 24.18
CA HIS A 589 6.92 -15.98 23.14
C HIS A 589 5.88 -17.02 23.57
N GLY A 590 4.65 -16.88 23.06
CA GLY A 590 3.51 -17.68 23.49
C GLY A 590 2.22 -16.85 23.61
N PRO A 591 1.09 -17.51 23.88
CA PRO A 591 -0.19 -16.83 24.06
C PRO A 591 -0.19 -16.06 25.38
N ARG A 592 -0.91 -14.92 25.42
CA ARG A 592 -1.00 -14.03 26.60
C ARG A 592 -1.28 -14.80 27.89
N GLU A 593 -2.22 -15.74 27.84
CA GLU A 593 -2.71 -16.51 28.99
C GLU A 593 -1.65 -17.46 29.56
N GLY A 594 -0.71 -17.89 28.71
CA GLY A 594 0.35 -18.83 29.05
C GLY A 594 1.64 -18.17 29.54
N LEU A 595 1.69 -16.83 29.61
CA LEU A 595 2.92 -16.10 29.92
C LEU A 595 2.79 -15.25 31.20
N PRO A 596 3.91 -14.92 31.89
CA PRO A 596 3.90 -14.05 33.05
C PRO A 596 3.25 -12.69 32.76
N GLY A 597 2.54 -12.15 33.76
CA GLY A 597 1.89 -10.85 33.66
C GLY A 597 0.61 -10.82 32.83
N LYS A 598 -0.06 -11.96 32.58
CA LYS A 598 -1.29 -12.05 31.76
C LYS A 598 -2.40 -11.04 32.11
N GLU A 599 -2.50 -10.64 33.37
CA GLU A 599 -3.50 -9.66 33.85
C GLU A 599 -3.04 -8.20 33.74
N LEU A 600 -1.77 -7.95 33.38
CA LEU A 600 -1.17 -6.62 33.31
C LEU A 600 -1.49 -5.91 31.98
N LYS A 601 -1.30 -4.58 31.96
CA LYS A 601 -1.42 -3.77 30.74
C LYS A 601 -0.29 -4.06 29.75
N ALA A 602 -0.44 -3.66 28.48
CA ALA A 602 0.52 -4.02 27.42
C ALA A 602 1.94 -3.53 27.74
N LYS A 603 2.09 -2.30 28.24
CA LYS A 603 3.40 -1.76 28.68
C LYS A 603 4.06 -2.57 29.79
N GLU A 604 3.28 -3.05 30.75
CA GLU A 604 3.79 -3.83 31.87
C GLU A 604 4.14 -5.26 31.44
N ARG A 605 3.30 -5.89 30.60
CA ARG A 605 3.61 -7.18 29.97
C ARG A 605 4.89 -7.10 29.13
N SER A 606 5.06 -6.04 28.36
CA SER A 606 6.27 -5.81 27.58
C SER A 606 7.53 -5.77 28.47
N ARG A 607 7.46 -5.17 29.67
CA ARG A 607 8.59 -5.16 30.62
C ARG A 607 8.95 -6.56 31.09
N GLU A 608 7.97 -7.42 31.37
CA GLU A 608 8.23 -8.81 31.74
C GLU A 608 8.91 -9.59 30.59
N ARG A 609 8.49 -9.37 29.33
CA ARG A 609 9.15 -9.98 28.16
C ARG A 609 10.60 -9.49 27.98
N ILE A 610 10.84 -8.20 28.17
CA ILE A 610 12.21 -7.64 28.11
C ILE A 610 13.08 -8.23 29.21
N LYS A 611 12.54 -8.41 30.41
CA LYS A 611 13.24 -9.01 31.55
C LYS A 611 13.61 -10.47 31.27
N ALA A 612 12.74 -11.25 30.64
CA ALA A 612 13.04 -12.62 30.22
C ALA A 612 14.25 -12.72 29.27
N TRP A 613 14.48 -11.69 28.44
CA TRP A 613 15.64 -11.59 27.55
C TRP A 613 16.93 -11.09 28.23
N GLU A 614 16.86 -10.54 29.44
CA GLU A 614 17.96 -9.77 30.05
C GLU A 614 19.27 -10.57 30.19
N SER A 615 19.18 -11.83 30.63
CA SER A 615 20.35 -12.71 30.78
C SER A 615 21.05 -12.94 29.44
N THR A 616 20.27 -13.28 28.41
CA THR A 616 20.76 -13.51 27.05
C THR A 616 21.33 -12.24 26.43
N ALA A 617 20.65 -11.11 26.59
CA ALA A 617 21.12 -9.82 26.10
C ALA A 617 22.48 -9.44 26.72
N LYS A 618 22.66 -9.64 28.03
CA LYS A 618 23.96 -9.43 28.71
C LYS A 618 25.05 -10.37 28.20
N GLN A 619 24.71 -11.59 27.82
CA GLN A 619 25.70 -12.51 27.21
C GLN A 619 26.12 -12.04 25.82
N ILE A 620 25.17 -11.57 25.02
CA ILE A 620 25.46 -11.01 23.68
C ILE A 620 26.33 -9.76 23.79
N GLU A 621 25.98 -8.84 24.69
CA GLU A 621 26.71 -7.60 24.93
C GLU A 621 28.19 -7.85 25.25
N LYS A 622 28.49 -8.87 26.08
CA LYS A 622 29.86 -9.25 26.46
C LYS A 622 30.74 -9.73 25.29
N LEU A 623 30.15 -10.14 24.17
CA LEU A 623 30.91 -10.63 23.02
C LEU A 623 31.62 -9.50 22.26
N ASN A 624 31.18 -8.24 22.42
CA ASN A 624 31.76 -7.06 21.76
C ASN A 624 31.98 -7.24 20.24
N GLN A 625 31.05 -7.91 19.55
CA GLN A 625 31.12 -8.19 18.12
C GLN A 625 29.78 -7.88 17.42
N PRO A 626 29.78 -7.53 16.12
CA PRO A 626 28.56 -7.30 15.37
C PRO A 626 27.65 -8.54 15.43
N THR A 627 26.46 -8.38 15.99
CA THR A 627 25.57 -9.50 16.28
C THR A 627 24.22 -9.35 15.61
N PHE A 628 23.74 -10.43 15.02
CA PHE A 628 22.43 -10.57 14.41
C PHE A 628 21.68 -11.72 15.09
N CYS A 629 20.37 -11.54 15.30
CA CYS A 629 19.50 -12.49 15.98
C CYS A 629 18.32 -12.81 15.07
N LEU A 630 18.25 -14.05 14.61
CA LEU A 630 17.12 -14.58 13.86
C LEU A 630 16.25 -15.40 14.82
N ILE A 631 15.02 -14.94 15.05
CA ILE A 631 14.08 -15.54 16.01
C ILE A 631 13.08 -16.41 15.25
N MET A 632 13.19 -17.72 15.41
CA MET A 632 12.25 -18.69 14.87
C MET A 632 11.16 -18.99 15.91
N ALA A 633 10.00 -18.34 15.74
CA ALA A 633 8.87 -18.43 16.67
C ALA A 633 7.55 -18.63 15.92
N ARG A 634 6.62 -19.38 16.51
CA ARG A 634 5.31 -19.64 15.91
C ARG A 634 4.42 -18.39 15.97
N ASN A 635 3.51 -18.27 15.00
CA ASN A 635 2.41 -17.30 15.09
C ASN A 635 1.24 -17.78 15.96
N PHE A 636 1.12 -19.10 16.14
CA PHE A 636 0.05 -19.75 16.88
C PHE A 636 0.63 -20.87 17.75
N TYR A 637 0.15 -20.93 18.99
CA TYR A 637 0.57 -21.88 20.01
C TYR A 637 -0.61 -22.74 20.46
N PRO A 638 -0.36 -23.94 20.99
CA PRO A 638 -1.40 -24.72 21.68
C PRO A 638 -2.02 -23.91 22.82
N ASP A 639 -3.31 -24.14 23.09
CA ASP A 639 -3.97 -23.50 24.23
C ASP A 639 -3.30 -23.96 25.54
N PRO A 640 -2.82 -23.04 26.39
CA PRO A 640 -2.17 -23.39 27.66
C PRO A 640 -3.12 -24.06 28.66
N THR A 641 -4.44 -24.00 28.43
CA THR A 641 -5.46 -24.68 29.25
C THR A 641 -5.75 -26.12 28.80
N GLY A 642 -5.07 -26.62 27.78
CA GLY A 642 -5.24 -27.99 27.25
C GLY A 642 -6.47 -28.18 26.36
N GLN A 643 -7.19 -27.11 26.03
CA GLN A 643 -8.25 -27.15 25.02
C GLN A 643 -7.64 -27.40 23.64
N ASN A 644 -8.32 -28.15 22.78
CA ASN A 644 -7.88 -28.44 21.40
C ASN A 644 -8.10 -27.24 20.46
N THR A 645 -7.64 -26.06 20.88
CA THR A 645 -7.67 -24.82 20.11
C THR A 645 -6.27 -24.21 20.06
N VAL A 646 -5.98 -23.43 19.02
CA VAL A 646 -4.71 -22.70 18.91
C VAL A 646 -4.93 -21.23 19.24
N LYS A 647 -4.02 -20.65 20.01
CA LYS A 647 -4.04 -19.25 20.43
C LYS A 647 -2.93 -18.47 19.71
N PRO A 648 -3.16 -17.21 19.31
CA PRO A 648 -2.12 -16.40 18.68
C PRO A 648 -1.02 -16.04 19.68
N ASP A 649 0.19 -15.77 19.18
CA ASP A 649 1.27 -15.14 19.94
C ASP A 649 0.80 -13.79 20.53
N ASP A 650 1.22 -13.46 21.76
CA ASP A 650 0.89 -12.16 22.37
C ASP A 650 1.49 -11.01 21.54
N LYS A 651 0.70 -9.95 21.29
CA LYS A 651 1.07 -8.83 20.41
C LYS A 651 2.33 -8.09 20.91
N VAL A 652 2.59 -8.11 22.22
CA VAL A 652 3.79 -7.48 22.82
C VAL A 652 5.09 -8.25 22.57
N ASN A 653 5.04 -9.56 22.32
CA ASN A 653 6.24 -10.42 22.36
C ASN A 653 7.29 -10.03 21.32
N LYS A 654 6.89 -9.82 20.06
CA LYS A 654 7.82 -9.42 18.98
C LYS A 654 8.42 -8.03 19.22
N PRO A 655 7.62 -6.97 19.52
CA PRO A 655 8.16 -5.65 19.89
C PRO A 655 9.11 -5.68 21.09
N SER A 656 8.79 -6.44 22.14
CA SER A 656 9.63 -6.56 23.34
C SER A 656 10.94 -7.29 23.06
N THR A 657 10.91 -8.36 22.27
CA THR A 657 12.11 -9.09 21.84
C THR A 657 13.05 -8.20 21.03
N ARG A 658 12.51 -7.45 20.05
CA ARG A 658 13.29 -6.46 19.30
C ARG A 658 13.91 -5.43 20.23
N GLN A 659 13.13 -4.88 21.16
CA GLN A 659 13.62 -3.88 22.11
C GLN A 659 14.76 -4.41 22.99
N ALA A 660 14.61 -5.62 23.53
CA ALA A 660 15.59 -6.20 24.45
C ALA A 660 16.94 -6.45 23.77
N LEU A 661 16.92 -7.01 22.56
CA LEU A 661 18.13 -7.36 21.82
C LEU A 661 18.75 -6.15 21.09
N ALA A 662 17.93 -5.22 20.59
CA ALA A 662 18.44 -4.00 19.95
C ALA A 662 19.22 -3.11 20.92
N LYS A 663 18.82 -3.08 22.21
CA LYS A 663 19.52 -2.31 23.25
C LYS A 663 20.99 -2.69 23.40
N VAL A 664 21.35 -3.94 23.11
CA VAL A 664 22.72 -4.44 23.13
C VAL A 664 23.38 -4.44 21.74
N GLY A 665 22.82 -3.67 20.80
CA GLY A 665 23.36 -3.49 19.44
C GLY A 665 22.97 -4.58 18.43
N ALA A 666 22.17 -5.57 18.80
CA ALA A 666 21.87 -6.69 17.92
C ALA A 666 20.81 -6.35 16.84
N GLY A 667 21.06 -6.77 15.60
CA GLY A 667 20.03 -6.84 14.55
C GLY A 667 19.02 -7.94 14.87
N VAL A 668 17.72 -7.74 14.63
CA VAL A 668 16.68 -8.73 14.99
C VAL A 668 15.71 -8.91 13.84
N GLN A 669 15.54 -10.16 13.38
CA GLN A 669 14.51 -10.53 12.41
C GLN A 669 13.77 -11.79 12.84
N PHE A 670 12.52 -11.93 12.39
CA PHE A 670 11.70 -13.10 12.70
C PHE A 670 11.55 -14.02 11.49
N LEU A 671 11.53 -15.33 11.74
CA LEU A 671 11.29 -16.35 10.73
C LEU A 671 10.20 -17.30 11.23
N LEU A 672 9.22 -17.60 10.38
CA LEU A 672 8.23 -18.63 10.69
C LEU A 672 8.84 -20.02 10.45
N PRO A 673 8.51 -21.01 11.31
CA PRO A 673 8.89 -22.41 11.08
C PRO A 673 8.39 -22.98 9.75
N ILE A 674 8.83 -24.18 9.39
CA ILE A 674 8.35 -24.86 8.19
C ILE A 674 6.84 -25.12 8.34
N ALA A 675 6.07 -24.63 7.36
CA ALA A 675 4.64 -24.85 7.35
C ALA A 675 4.32 -26.31 6.99
N LYS A 676 3.29 -26.86 7.62
CA LYS A 676 2.77 -28.21 7.33
C LYS A 676 1.43 -28.11 6.61
N ILE A 677 1.22 -28.98 5.64
CA ILE A 677 -0.10 -29.17 5.02
C ILE A 677 -0.98 -29.89 6.03
N ARG A 678 -2.10 -29.29 6.45
CA ARG A 678 -2.95 -29.86 7.51
C ARG A 678 -3.45 -31.29 7.19
N LYS A 679 -3.85 -31.56 5.93
CA LYS A 679 -4.37 -32.88 5.52
C LYS A 679 -3.34 -34.00 5.54
N THR A 680 -2.18 -33.73 4.96
CA THR A 680 -1.15 -34.77 4.72
C THR A 680 -0.01 -34.69 5.72
N ASN A 681 0.01 -33.65 6.56
CA ASN A 681 1.10 -33.30 7.46
C ASN A 681 2.47 -33.10 6.76
N CYS A 682 2.49 -32.96 5.43
CA CYS A 682 3.72 -32.79 4.67
C CYS A 682 4.31 -31.39 4.82
N LEU A 683 5.64 -31.27 4.75
CA LEU A 683 6.41 -30.04 4.90
C LEU A 683 6.46 -29.23 3.59
N LYS A 684 6.13 -27.93 3.66
CA LYS A 684 6.26 -26.97 2.54
C LYS A 684 7.67 -26.34 2.52
N LEU A 685 8.66 -27.10 2.03
CA LEU A 685 10.08 -26.67 2.05
C LEU A 685 10.38 -25.47 1.14
N ALA A 686 9.80 -25.41 -0.07
CA ALA A 686 10.09 -24.34 -1.03
C ALA A 686 9.78 -22.95 -0.44
N ASP A 687 8.60 -22.80 0.17
CA ASP A 687 8.18 -21.56 0.81
C ASP A 687 9.11 -21.19 1.98
N PHE A 688 9.53 -22.17 2.78
CA PHE A 688 10.45 -21.94 3.88
C PHE A 688 11.82 -21.45 3.38
N PHE A 689 12.38 -22.07 2.33
CA PHE A 689 13.67 -21.70 1.75
C PHE A 689 13.64 -20.27 1.19
N HIS A 690 12.56 -19.90 0.53
CA HIS A 690 12.36 -18.53 0.05
C HIS A 690 12.27 -17.53 1.20
N ARG A 691 11.40 -17.78 2.20
CA ARG A 691 11.23 -16.90 3.38
C ARG A 691 12.54 -16.73 4.16
N MET A 692 13.28 -17.81 4.35
CA MET A 692 14.55 -17.79 5.05
C MET A 692 15.61 -16.98 4.31
N GLN A 693 15.81 -17.19 3.00
CA GLN A 693 16.77 -16.40 2.21
C GLN A 693 16.43 -14.91 2.28
N SER A 694 15.15 -14.57 2.15
CA SER A 694 14.66 -13.20 2.29
C SER A 694 14.94 -12.63 3.69
N ALA A 695 14.62 -13.37 4.75
CA ALA A 695 14.84 -12.94 6.14
C ALA A 695 16.34 -12.73 6.47
N LEU A 696 17.22 -13.62 5.98
CA LEU A 696 18.67 -13.50 6.18
C LEU A 696 19.25 -12.29 5.45
N LYS A 697 18.89 -12.07 4.18
CA LYS A 697 19.33 -10.91 3.42
C LYS A 697 18.85 -9.59 4.04
N ASP A 698 17.59 -9.55 4.48
CA ASP A 698 17.03 -8.38 5.16
C ASP A 698 17.77 -8.11 6.49
N LEU A 699 18.03 -9.15 7.28
CA LEU A 699 18.74 -9.06 8.56
C LEU A 699 20.23 -8.69 8.43
N LEU A 700 20.93 -9.21 7.42
CA LEU A 700 22.37 -9.01 7.28
C LEU A 700 22.70 -7.73 6.51
N PHE A 701 21.87 -7.32 5.55
CA PHE A 701 22.15 -6.17 4.68
C PHE A 701 21.25 -4.97 4.98
N ALA A 702 19.91 -5.13 4.94
CA ALA A 702 18.99 -4.00 5.14
C ALA A 702 19.13 -3.39 6.54
N HIS A 703 19.21 -4.26 7.52
CA HIS A 703 19.41 -3.92 8.92
C HIS A 703 20.79 -3.30 9.19
N SER A 704 21.78 -3.51 8.32
CA SER A 704 23.10 -2.88 8.38
C SER A 704 23.16 -1.53 7.65
N GLY A 705 22.08 -1.16 6.93
CA GLY A 705 22.02 0.08 6.15
C GLY A 705 23.03 0.10 5.01
N TYR A 706 23.07 -0.97 4.21
CA TYR A 706 24.09 -1.14 3.17
C TYR A 706 23.49 -1.29 1.77
N ILE A 707 24.20 -0.69 0.81
CA ILE A 707 23.84 -0.63 -0.60
C ILE A 707 25.08 -0.96 -1.43
N ASN A 708 24.97 -1.99 -2.30
CA ASN A 708 26.01 -2.34 -3.26
C ASN A 708 26.08 -1.34 -4.42
N ASP A 709 27.28 -1.21 -5.00
CA ASP A 709 27.55 -0.55 -6.29
C ASP A 709 27.03 0.89 -6.41
N LEU A 710 26.91 1.60 -5.27
CA LEU A 710 26.37 2.96 -5.25
C LEU A 710 27.22 3.92 -6.09
N ARG A 711 28.55 3.85 -5.93
CA ARG A 711 29.49 4.65 -6.69
C ARG A 711 29.35 4.42 -8.19
N GLU A 712 29.22 3.16 -8.62
CA GLU A 712 29.01 2.83 -10.03
C GLU A 712 27.70 3.42 -10.56
N LYS A 713 26.62 3.39 -9.77
CA LYS A 713 25.36 4.05 -10.13
C LYS A 713 25.53 5.56 -10.28
N VAL A 714 26.15 6.22 -9.30
CA VAL A 714 26.41 7.67 -9.35
C VAL A 714 27.27 8.01 -10.57
N ASP A 715 28.35 7.27 -10.79
CA ASP A 715 29.27 7.51 -11.90
C ASP A 715 28.62 7.29 -13.27
N LYS A 716 27.75 6.28 -13.39
CA LYS A 716 26.99 6.00 -14.63
C LYS A 716 25.99 7.11 -14.94
N TYR A 717 25.15 7.50 -13.98
CA TYR A 717 24.06 8.44 -14.24
C TYR A 717 24.54 9.89 -14.28
N LEU A 718 25.59 10.23 -13.52
CA LEU A 718 26.16 11.58 -13.48
C LEU A 718 27.49 11.67 -14.25
N GLN A 719 27.64 10.86 -15.29
CA GLN A 719 28.85 10.86 -16.14
C GLN A 719 29.09 12.21 -16.84
N SER A 720 28.02 12.99 -17.04
CA SER A 720 28.01 14.30 -17.67
C SER A 720 28.67 15.39 -16.81
N ILE A 721 28.82 15.17 -15.50
CA ILE A 721 29.45 16.12 -14.57
C ILE A 721 30.83 15.62 -14.09
N PRO A 722 31.78 16.53 -13.78
CA PRO A 722 33.09 16.17 -13.24
C PRO A 722 33.01 15.39 -11.92
N LEU A 723 33.97 14.50 -11.67
CA LEU A 723 34.00 13.63 -10.47
C LEU A 723 33.96 14.45 -9.17
N GLU A 724 34.66 15.57 -9.13
CA GLU A 724 34.71 16.49 -8.00
C GLU A 724 33.39 17.23 -7.75
N ALA A 725 32.51 17.32 -8.74
CA ALA A 725 31.18 17.95 -8.65
C ALA A 725 30.06 16.93 -8.33
N ARG A 726 30.38 15.62 -8.32
CA ARG A 726 29.43 14.56 -8.01
C ARG A 726 29.12 14.50 -6.53
N PRO A 727 27.88 14.10 -6.16
CA PRO A 727 27.53 13.89 -4.76
C PRO A 727 28.45 12.87 -4.10
N LYS A 728 29.02 13.23 -2.94
CA LYS A 728 29.75 12.28 -2.07
C LYS A 728 28.81 11.56 -1.11
N GLU A 729 27.61 12.11 -0.93
CA GLU A 729 26.56 11.52 -0.10
C GLU A 729 25.15 11.76 -0.65
N ILE A 730 24.26 10.85 -0.29
CA ILE A 730 22.83 10.92 -0.60
C ILE A 730 22.05 10.91 0.72
N ILE A 731 21.32 11.98 1.01
CA ILE A 731 20.57 12.14 2.26
C ILE A 731 19.07 11.95 1.99
N ALA A 732 18.39 11.16 2.80
CA ALA A 732 16.93 11.07 2.83
C ALA A 732 16.36 11.68 4.11
N ILE A 733 15.35 12.53 4.00
CA ILE A 733 14.64 13.14 5.13
C ILE A 733 13.16 12.74 5.10
N THR A 734 12.66 12.20 6.21
CA THR A 734 11.24 11.84 6.39
C THR A 734 10.84 11.84 7.86
N ILE A 735 9.61 11.44 8.18
CA ILE A 735 9.14 11.19 9.55
C ILE A 735 8.58 9.77 9.70
N VAL A 736 8.89 9.15 10.83
CA VAL A 736 8.37 7.83 11.22
C VAL A 736 7.12 8.02 12.09
N ARG A 737 5.97 7.50 11.66
CA ARG A 737 4.67 7.66 12.36
C ARG A 737 4.20 6.36 12.99
N LYS A 738 3.36 6.45 14.02
CA LYS A 738 2.73 5.28 14.69
C LYS A 738 1.90 4.41 13.74
N GLN A 739 1.01 5.02 12.95
CA GLN A 739 0.10 4.29 12.07
C GLN A 739 0.89 3.56 10.96
N LYS A 740 0.66 2.24 10.83
CA LYS A 740 1.14 1.43 9.70
C LYS A 740 0.42 1.88 8.44
N GLY A 741 1.18 2.14 7.38
CA GLY A 741 0.68 2.73 6.13
C GLY A 741 0.80 4.25 6.12
N ARG A 742 1.15 4.80 4.97
CA ARG A 742 1.39 6.23 4.74
C ARG A 742 0.12 6.96 4.29
N ALA A 743 -1.03 6.44 4.70
CA ALA A 743 -2.33 7.00 4.34
C ALA A 743 -2.37 8.49 4.71
N ARG A 744 -2.79 9.32 3.74
CA ARG A 744 -2.91 10.77 3.94
C ARG A 744 -3.85 11.05 5.12
N GLY A 745 -3.28 11.48 6.24
CA GLY A 745 -3.99 11.73 7.50
C GLY A 745 -3.38 12.90 8.28
N SER A 746 -3.99 13.27 9.41
CA SER A 746 -3.40 14.23 10.33
C SER A 746 -2.12 13.64 10.95
N ILE A 747 -1.07 14.45 11.06
CA ILE A 747 0.13 14.04 11.77
C ILE A 747 -0.20 14.09 13.26
N GLY A 748 -0.40 12.90 13.85
CA GLY A 748 -0.58 12.76 15.30
C GLY A 748 0.60 13.34 16.08
N ASN A 749 0.48 13.38 17.41
CA ASN A 749 1.55 13.95 18.25
C ASN A 749 2.76 13.03 18.40
N THR A 750 2.69 11.79 17.91
CA THR A 750 3.71 10.75 18.08
C THR A 750 4.34 10.41 16.73
N PHE A 751 5.49 11.03 16.45
CA PHE A 751 6.33 10.73 15.29
C PHE A 751 7.79 11.13 15.54
N LEU A 752 8.71 10.55 14.78
CA LEU A 752 10.15 10.82 14.83
C LEU A 752 10.65 11.36 13.48
N PRO A 753 11.07 12.62 13.38
CA PRO A 753 11.88 13.08 12.25
C PRO A 753 13.22 12.35 12.18
N ILE A 754 13.57 11.89 10.98
CA ILE A 754 14.81 11.16 10.74
C ILE A 754 15.51 11.69 9.48
N ALA A 755 16.82 11.56 9.47
CA ALA A 755 17.61 11.64 8.25
C ALA A 755 18.54 10.43 8.15
N ILE A 756 18.61 9.84 6.95
CA ILE A 756 19.48 8.71 6.61
C ILE A 756 20.44 9.19 5.54
N ARG A 757 21.74 9.07 5.79
CA ARG A 757 22.81 9.51 4.89
C ARG A 757 23.53 8.30 4.33
N LEU A 758 23.58 8.17 3.01
CA LEU A 758 24.37 7.17 2.30
C LEU A 758 25.69 7.78 1.85
N ASN A 759 26.80 7.16 2.22
CA ASN A 759 28.11 7.51 1.68
C ASN A 759 28.31 6.83 0.31
N VAL A 760 28.60 7.61 -0.73
CA VAL A 760 28.66 7.11 -2.12
C VAL A 760 29.82 6.15 -2.33
N ASP A 761 30.97 6.41 -1.72
CA ASP A 761 32.18 5.58 -1.89
C ASP A 761 32.03 4.21 -1.24
N THR A 762 31.41 4.15 -0.06
CA THR A 762 31.36 2.93 0.76
C THR A 762 30.03 2.21 0.70
N GLY A 763 28.94 2.87 0.25
CA GLY A 763 27.59 2.33 0.27
C GLY A 763 26.95 2.20 1.66
N LYS A 764 27.59 2.71 2.71
CA LYS A 764 27.13 2.62 4.11
C LYS A 764 26.17 3.75 4.47
N CYS A 765 25.15 3.43 5.27
CA CYS A 765 24.24 4.40 5.88
C CYS A 765 24.69 4.85 7.26
N ASP A 766 24.60 6.16 7.47
CA ASP A 766 24.49 6.78 8.77
C ASP A 766 23.06 7.26 9.01
N PHE A 767 22.73 7.48 10.28
CA PHE A 767 21.42 7.92 10.71
C PHE A 767 21.55 9.03 11.75
N CYS A 768 20.57 9.95 11.72
CA CYS A 768 20.32 10.89 12.81
C CYS A 768 18.81 11.13 12.95
N CYS A 769 18.38 11.64 14.10
CA CYS A 769 16.99 11.98 14.35
C CYS A 769 16.84 13.23 15.22
N ALA A 770 15.64 13.80 15.22
CA ALA A 770 15.26 14.91 16.08
C ALA A 770 14.12 14.51 17.03
N TYR A 771 14.22 14.90 18.30
CA TYR A 771 13.20 14.58 19.30
C TYR A 771 13.13 15.63 20.40
N ASP A 772 12.08 15.56 21.21
CA ASP A 772 11.84 16.47 22.34
C ASP A 772 12.48 15.95 23.63
N LYS A 773 13.45 16.70 24.16
CA LYS A 773 14.01 16.50 25.52
C LYS A 773 13.79 17.75 26.37
N GLY A 774 12.60 18.36 26.26
CA GLY A 774 12.26 19.69 26.77
C GLY A 774 12.54 20.79 25.75
N ASN A 775 13.67 20.67 25.02
CA ASN A 775 13.99 21.43 23.83
C ASN A 775 14.25 20.49 22.63
N LEU A 776 14.44 21.07 21.44
CA LEU A 776 14.86 20.32 20.26
C LEU A 776 16.23 19.69 20.52
N ALA A 777 16.29 18.36 20.50
CA ALA A 777 17.54 17.61 20.50
C ALA A 777 17.71 16.95 19.13
N ILE A 778 18.88 17.11 18.51
CA ILE A 778 19.26 16.47 17.26
C ILE A 778 20.46 15.58 17.57
N THR A 779 20.38 14.30 17.26
CA THR A 779 21.49 13.37 17.49
C THR A 779 22.64 13.65 16.52
N PRO A 780 23.90 13.35 16.89
CA PRO A 780 24.96 13.27 15.90
C PRO A 780 24.66 12.17 14.88
N TRP A 781 25.36 12.21 13.74
CA TRP A 781 25.40 11.07 12.82
C TRP A 781 26.07 9.88 13.51
N SER A 782 25.38 8.75 13.49
CA SER A 782 25.92 7.47 13.96
C SER A 782 25.72 6.41 12.89
N SER A 783 26.45 5.30 13.00
CA SER A 783 26.20 4.15 12.13
C SER A 783 24.74 3.70 12.23
N PHE A 784 24.21 3.11 11.16
CA PHE A 784 22.84 2.60 11.16
C PHE A 784 22.61 1.57 12.29
N ILE A 785 23.65 0.81 12.67
CA ILE A 785 23.59 -0.19 13.75
C ILE A 785 23.37 0.50 15.11
N ASP A 786 24.21 1.48 15.43
CA ASP A 786 24.17 2.21 16.71
C ASP A 786 22.87 3.01 16.83
N ALA A 787 22.42 3.60 15.72
CA ALA A 787 21.17 4.33 15.66
C ALA A 787 19.96 3.46 16.05
N ARG A 788 19.89 2.20 15.60
CA ARG A 788 18.79 1.30 16.00
C ARG A 788 18.77 1.05 17.51
N ALA A 789 19.96 0.85 18.11
CA ALA A 789 20.08 0.63 19.54
C ALA A 789 19.61 1.84 20.35
N PHE A 790 19.92 3.05 19.86
CA PHE A 790 19.42 4.29 20.42
C PHE A 790 17.90 4.43 20.27
N ILE A 791 17.36 4.20 19.07
CA ILE A 791 15.93 4.36 18.78
C ILE A 791 15.05 3.40 19.60
N ALA A 792 15.52 2.17 19.83
CA ALA A 792 14.84 1.19 20.68
C ALA A 792 14.67 1.64 22.15
N GLN A 793 15.39 2.70 22.56
CA GLN A 793 15.33 3.29 23.89
C GLN A 793 14.54 4.61 23.94
N LEU A 794 14.17 5.18 22.79
CA LEU A 794 13.45 6.45 22.72
C LEU A 794 11.99 6.28 23.14
N THR A 795 11.65 6.84 24.30
CA THR A 795 10.28 6.92 24.82
C THR A 795 10.12 8.19 25.68
N PRO A 796 9.10 9.03 25.47
CA PRO A 796 8.10 9.00 24.40
C PRO A 796 8.64 9.62 23.10
N ILE A 797 8.15 9.12 21.96
CA ILE A 797 8.55 9.63 20.65
C ILE A 797 7.66 10.80 20.25
N LYS A 798 8.16 12.03 20.44
CA LYS A 798 7.53 13.26 19.96
C LYS A 798 8.57 14.34 19.65
N LEU A 799 8.18 15.31 18.81
CA LEU A 799 9.00 16.48 18.47
C LEU A 799 8.62 17.74 19.28
N ALA A 800 7.33 17.93 19.55
CA ALA A 800 6.75 18.94 20.41
C ALA A 800 5.24 18.70 20.57
N ASP A 801 4.61 19.32 21.58
CA ASP A 801 3.16 19.19 21.80
C ASP A 801 2.32 20.13 20.91
N LYS A 802 2.85 21.31 20.56
CA LYS A 802 2.17 22.32 19.73
C LYS A 802 2.54 22.20 18.25
N GLU A 803 1.57 22.35 17.35
CA GLU A 803 1.79 22.21 15.90
C GLU A 803 2.82 23.19 15.32
N ASP A 804 2.74 24.48 15.66
CA ASP A 804 3.68 25.47 15.10
C ASP A 804 5.11 25.26 15.61
N VAL A 805 5.26 24.80 16.86
CA VAL A 805 6.57 24.41 17.41
C VAL A 805 7.11 23.18 16.68
N ARG A 806 6.25 22.20 16.34
CA ARG A 806 6.66 21.03 15.53
C ARG A 806 7.15 21.45 14.14
N LYS A 807 6.45 22.38 13.48
CA LYS A 807 6.88 22.93 12.17
C LYS A 807 8.25 23.58 12.27
N THR A 808 8.41 24.53 13.21
CA THR A 808 9.69 25.22 13.45
C THR A 808 10.83 24.24 13.75
N ARG A 809 10.64 23.32 14.68
CA ARG A 809 11.67 22.34 15.06
C ARG A 809 12.04 21.39 13.92
N PHE A 810 11.07 20.99 13.09
CA PHE A 810 11.35 20.18 11.90
C PHE A 810 12.16 20.95 10.87
N MET A 811 11.83 22.21 10.63
CA MET A 811 12.57 23.07 9.68
C MET A 811 13.99 23.37 10.18
N GLU A 812 14.20 23.55 11.49
CA GLU A 812 15.54 23.66 12.08
C GLU A 812 16.36 22.37 11.87
N PHE A 813 15.73 21.21 12.06
CA PHE A 813 16.37 19.93 11.77
C PHE A 813 16.79 19.82 10.30
N VAL A 814 15.90 20.13 9.35
CA VAL A 814 16.23 20.15 7.91
C VAL A 814 17.40 21.09 7.63
N LYS A 815 17.37 22.30 8.18
CA LYS A 815 18.45 23.28 8.02
C LYS A 815 19.78 22.71 8.45
N GLN A 816 19.86 22.21 9.68
CA GLN A 816 21.11 21.72 10.25
C GLN A 816 21.70 20.57 9.43
N ILE A 817 20.87 19.63 8.96
CA ILE A 817 21.32 18.48 8.17
C ILE A 817 21.91 18.91 6.83
N VAL A 818 21.20 19.75 6.07
CA VAL A 818 21.64 20.14 4.72
C VAL A 818 22.85 21.10 4.80
N THR A 819 22.77 22.11 5.67
CA THR A 819 23.84 23.10 5.84
C THR A 819 25.15 22.47 6.30
N ASN A 820 25.12 21.52 7.24
CA ASN A 820 26.35 20.88 7.72
C ASN A 820 27.05 20.09 6.61
N SER A 821 26.29 19.32 5.84
CA SER A 821 26.80 18.56 4.70
C SER A 821 27.42 19.46 3.62
N VAL A 822 26.77 20.59 3.31
CA VAL A 822 27.30 21.59 2.38
C VAL A 822 28.62 22.19 2.89
N LYS A 823 28.69 22.56 4.17
CA LYS A 823 29.90 23.11 4.82
C LYS A 823 31.06 22.12 4.87
N GLU A 824 30.75 20.82 5.00
CA GLU A 824 31.73 19.73 4.94
C GLU A 824 32.21 19.44 3.50
N GLY A 825 31.66 20.11 2.48
CA GLY A 825 32.08 19.94 1.09
C GLY A 825 31.64 18.60 0.49
N MET A 826 30.52 18.05 0.98
CA MET A 826 29.99 16.74 0.59
C MET A 826 29.09 16.77 -0.66
N GLN A 827 28.64 17.97 -1.06
CA GLN A 827 27.80 18.20 -2.25
C GLN A 827 26.55 17.29 -2.29
N PRO A 828 25.74 17.30 -1.22
CA PRO A 828 24.74 16.26 -0.98
C PRO A 828 23.64 16.24 -2.05
N LEU A 829 23.18 15.04 -2.40
CA LEU A 829 21.87 14.85 -3.04
C LEU A 829 20.85 14.54 -1.95
N VAL A 830 19.91 15.46 -1.71
CA VAL A 830 18.94 15.40 -0.62
C VAL A 830 17.56 15.05 -1.17
N MET A 831 17.02 13.91 -0.77
CA MET A 831 15.66 13.46 -1.05
C MET A 831 14.73 13.72 0.13
N ILE A 832 13.56 14.30 -0.13
CA ILE A 832 12.58 14.63 0.91
C ILE A 832 11.23 14.01 0.61
N ASP A 833 10.74 13.21 1.54
CA ASP A 833 9.42 12.58 1.45
C ASP A 833 8.30 13.58 1.76
N SER A 834 7.82 14.27 0.71
CA SER A 834 6.77 15.28 0.84
C SER A 834 5.43 14.71 1.26
N SER A 835 5.12 13.45 0.93
CA SER A 835 3.90 12.77 1.39
C SER A 835 3.81 12.78 2.91
N ASN A 836 4.96 12.77 3.59
CA ASN A 836 5.07 12.78 5.03
C ASN A 836 5.39 14.16 5.62
N CYS A 837 6.17 14.99 4.93
CA CYS A 837 6.74 16.21 5.49
C CYS A 837 6.04 17.52 5.08
N VAL A 838 5.17 17.54 4.05
CA VAL A 838 4.58 18.79 3.53
C VAL A 838 3.82 19.61 4.58
N LYS A 839 3.20 18.97 5.58
CA LYS A 839 2.50 19.66 6.68
C LYS A 839 3.45 20.29 7.71
N LEU A 840 4.69 19.82 7.77
CA LEU A 840 5.74 20.36 8.65
C LEU A 840 6.57 21.43 7.92
N TRP A 841 6.76 21.27 6.61
CA TRP A 841 7.45 22.21 5.75
C TRP A 841 6.63 22.54 4.50
N ASN A 842 5.86 23.63 4.58
CA ASN A 842 4.87 24.01 3.57
C ASN A 842 5.46 24.35 2.19
N TRP A 843 6.74 24.68 2.08
CA TRP A 843 7.41 24.95 0.80
C TRP A 843 7.33 23.73 -0.15
N LEU A 844 7.24 22.51 0.39
CA LEU A 844 7.11 21.27 -0.39
C LEU A 844 5.77 21.15 -1.14
N ALA A 845 4.78 22.01 -0.88
CA ALA A 845 3.49 21.99 -1.57
C ALA A 845 3.61 22.51 -3.01
N ASP A 846 2.86 21.95 -3.96
CA ASP A 846 3.01 22.29 -5.40
C ASP A 846 2.85 23.78 -5.71
N ILE A 847 1.94 24.47 -5.01
CA ILE A 847 1.67 25.91 -5.22
C ILE A 847 2.73 26.81 -4.56
N LYS A 848 3.66 26.24 -3.79
CA LYS A 848 4.69 26.99 -3.04
C LYS A 848 6.11 26.64 -3.44
N ILE A 849 6.30 25.47 -4.05
CA ILE A 849 7.64 24.98 -4.36
C ILE A 849 8.27 25.81 -5.48
N ASN A 850 9.41 26.39 -5.17
CA ASN A 850 10.19 27.21 -6.09
C ASN A 850 11.68 27.02 -5.77
N ALA A 851 12.44 26.49 -6.73
CA ALA A 851 13.86 26.23 -6.56
C ALA A 851 14.68 27.52 -6.37
N ASN A 852 14.15 28.66 -6.84
CA ASN A 852 14.78 29.97 -6.69
C ASN A 852 14.40 30.69 -5.39
N GLN A 853 13.51 30.11 -4.57
CA GLN A 853 13.07 30.71 -3.30
C GLN A 853 12.76 29.62 -2.28
N ILE A 854 13.82 29.08 -1.67
CA ILE A 854 13.73 28.01 -0.68
C ILE A 854 13.64 28.63 0.72
N ASN A 855 12.47 28.55 1.35
CA ASN A 855 12.24 29.15 2.67
C ASN A 855 11.92 28.08 3.73
N LEU A 856 12.52 28.20 4.90
CA LEU A 856 12.28 27.40 6.09
C LEU A 856 11.51 28.25 7.12
N GLY A 857 10.20 28.36 6.90
CA GLY A 857 9.34 29.20 7.72
C GLY A 857 9.61 30.68 7.48
N GLN A 858 9.49 31.49 8.53
CA GLN A 858 9.85 32.92 8.52
C GLN A 858 11.29 33.17 9.02
N GLN A 859 12.00 32.12 9.44
CA GLN A 859 13.29 32.24 10.11
C GLN A 859 14.46 32.24 9.14
N TYR A 860 14.35 31.46 8.06
CA TYR A 860 15.39 31.33 7.07
C TYR A 860 14.78 31.42 5.68
N GLU A 861 15.24 32.42 4.93
CA GLU A 861 14.79 32.71 3.57
C GLU A 861 15.96 32.51 2.61
N ASN A 862 15.65 32.18 1.35
CA ASN A 862 16.63 32.04 0.27
C ASN A 862 17.73 31.00 0.54
N MET A 863 17.37 29.85 1.11
CA MET A 863 18.31 28.77 1.43
C MET A 863 19.05 28.21 0.21
N GLN A 864 18.58 28.44 -1.02
CA GLN A 864 19.32 28.09 -2.22
C GLN A 864 20.71 28.74 -2.29
N ASP A 865 20.87 29.92 -1.66
CA ASP A 865 22.16 30.63 -1.62
C ASP A 865 23.12 30.00 -0.61
N GLU A 866 22.61 29.50 0.53
CA GLU A 866 23.40 28.75 1.51
C GLU A 866 23.70 27.32 1.03
N TRP A 867 22.87 26.77 0.16
CA TRP A 867 22.92 25.38 -0.29
C TRP A 867 23.38 25.23 -1.76
N GLN A 868 24.15 26.16 -2.29
CA GLN A 868 24.56 26.19 -3.71
C GLN A 868 25.21 24.89 -4.22
N SER A 869 25.89 24.12 -3.37
CA SER A 869 26.51 22.85 -3.75
C SER A 869 25.62 21.62 -3.52
N ALA A 870 24.41 21.78 -2.99
CA ALA A 870 23.45 20.71 -2.76
C ALA A 870 22.52 20.52 -3.96
N ARG A 871 21.94 19.32 -4.05
CA ARG A 871 20.84 18.98 -4.95
C ARG A 871 19.63 18.61 -4.10
N LEU A 872 18.47 19.20 -4.38
CA LEU A 872 17.26 18.94 -3.61
C LEU A 872 16.19 18.29 -4.47
N ILE A 873 15.71 17.13 -4.04
CA ILE A 873 14.74 16.32 -4.76
C ILE A 873 13.56 16.01 -3.84
N ARG A 874 12.35 16.36 -4.30
CA ARG A 874 11.11 16.04 -3.61
C ARG A 874 10.59 14.69 -4.12
N ILE A 875 10.24 13.82 -3.18
CA ILE A 875 9.60 12.52 -3.46
C ILE A 875 8.15 12.58 -2.98
N ARG A 876 7.21 12.10 -3.80
CA ARG A 876 5.78 12.03 -3.44
C ARG A 876 5.16 10.72 -3.91
N GLN A 877 4.54 10.01 -2.98
CA GLN A 877 3.84 8.74 -3.21
C GLN A 877 2.33 8.95 -3.38
N GLU A 878 1.65 7.94 -3.91
CA GLU A 878 0.18 7.84 -4.02
C GLU A 878 -0.48 8.93 -4.87
N LEU A 879 0.28 9.72 -5.64
CA LEU A 879 -0.24 10.83 -6.47
C LEU A 879 0.07 10.67 -7.97
N ALA A 880 1.18 10.01 -8.29
CA ALA A 880 1.56 9.69 -9.65
C ALA A 880 0.54 8.73 -10.31
N PRO A 881 0.05 9.01 -11.54
CA PRO A 881 -0.75 8.06 -12.28
C PRO A 881 0.09 6.86 -12.70
N GLY A 882 -0.53 5.68 -12.76
CA GLY A 882 0.04 4.56 -13.51
C GLY A 882 0.00 4.86 -15.02
N ILE A 883 0.90 4.23 -15.77
CA ILE A 883 0.92 4.33 -17.24
C ILE A 883 0.68 2.94 -17.81
N ILE A 884 -0.33 2.81 -18.65
CA ILE A 884 -0.68 1.57 -19.33
C ILE A 884 -0.23 1.65 -20.77
N GLU A 885 0.47 0.61 -21.22
CA GLU A 885 0.82 0.38 -22.60
C GLU A 885 -0.21 -0.55 -23.24
N LYS A 886 -0.99 0.00 -24.17
CA LYS A 886 -1.90 -0.77 -25.03
C LYS A 886 -1.08 -1.52 -26.05
N LYS A 887 -1.34 -2.82 -26.16
CA LYS A 887 -0.62 -3.76 -27.01
C LYS A 887 -1.59 -4.57 -27.84
N SER A 888 -1.11 -5.15 -28.93
CA SER A 888 -1.85 -6.20 -29.63
C SER A 888 -0.95 -7.35 -30.08
N ARG A 889 -1.52 -8.55 -30.00
CA ARG A 889 -0.93 -9.76 -30.53
C ARG A 889 -1.49 -10.00 -31.91
N HIS A 890 -0.61 -9.99 -32.90
CA HIS A 890 -0.93 -10.27 -34.29
C HIS A 890 -0.67 -11.75 -34.56
N LEU A 891 -1.68 -12.46 -35.03
CA LEU A 891 -1.64 -13.90 -35.26
C LEU A 891 -1.87 -14.21 -36.73
N ILE A 892 -1.09 -15.16 -37.23
CA ILE A 892 -1.20 -15.67 -38.60
C ILE A 892 -1.63 -17.12 -38.53
N GLU A 893 -2.64 -17.47 -39.31
CA GLU A 893 -3.13 -18.83 -39.45
C GLU A 893 -2.11 -19.73 -40.17
N THR A 894 -1.91 -20.93 -39.63
CA THR A 894 -0.94 -21.92 -40.10
C THR A 894 -1.49 -23.33 -39.90
N SER A 895 -0.73 -24.33 -40.35
CA SER A 895 -1.00 -25.76 -40.17
C SER A 895 0.28 -26.50 -39.82
N VAL A 896 0.18 -27.75 -39.38
CA VAL A 896 1.35 -28.58 -39.06
C VAL A 896 2.19 -28.85 -40.33
N GLU A 897 1.53 -28.93 -41.49
CA GLU A 897 2.12 -29.16 -42.80
C GLU A 897 2.58 -27.87 -43.51
N ASP A 898 2.54 -26.72 -42.85
CA ASP A 898 2.90 -25.43 -43.44
C ASP A 898 4.41 -25.36 -43.73
N ILE A 899 4.77 -25.26 -45.01
CA ILE A 899 6.16 -25.22 -45.48
C ILE A 899 6.77 -23.81 -45.48
N ARG A 900 5.98 -22.78 -45.17
CA ARG A 900 6.44 -21.38 -45.13
C ARG A 900 7.38 -21.16 -43.95
N THR A 901 8.45 -20.40 -44.16
CA THR A 901 9.38 -19.99 -43.10
C THR A 901 8.74 -18.96 -42.16
N LYS A 902 9.27 -18.83 -40.94
CA LYS A 902 8.82 -17.80 -39.97
C LYS A 902 8.91 -16.38 -40.53
N GLU A 903 9.92 -16.12 -41.36
CA GLU A 903 10.13 -14.82 -42.00
C GLU A 903 9.10 -14.54 -43.10
N GLU A 904 8.73 -15.55 -43.88
CA GLU A 904 7.66 -15.44 -44.88
C GLU A 904 6.30 -15.24 -44.22
N LEU A 905 6.01 -16.00 -43.15
CA LEU A 905 4.81 -15.81 -42.35
C LEU A 905 4.78 -14.39 -41.75
N ASN A 906 5.87 -13.94 -41.13
CA ASN A 906 5.95 -12.60 -40.53
C ASN A 906 5.75 -11.44 -41.52
N LYS A 907 5.83 -11.67 -42.84
CA LYS A 907 5.55 -10.65 -43.87
C LYS A 907 4.07 -10.59 -44.28
N LEU A 908 3.26 -11.57 -43.89
CA LEU A 908 1.83 -11.61 -44.19
C LEU A 908 1.03 -10.65 -43.29
N PRO A 909 -0.11 -10.12 -43.76
CA PRO A 909 -1.03 -9.41 -42.90
C PRO A 909 -1.59 -10.37 -41.82
N PRO A 910 -1.84 -9.87 -40.59
CA PRO A 910 -2.38 -10.71 -39.52
C PRO A 910 -3.81 -11.17 -39.84
N ASN A 911 -4.09 -12.44 -39.55
CA ASN A 911 -5.43 -13.02 -39.65
C ASN A 911 -6.30 -12.64 -38.44
N LEU A 912 -5.69 -12.54 -37.26
CA LEU A 912 -6.37 -12.27 -36.00
C LEU A 912 -5.53 -11.31 -35.14
N GLU A 913 -6.20 -10.35 -34.53
CA GLU A 913 -5.61 -9.41 -33.57
C GLU A 913 -6.24 -9.63 -32.19
N ILE A 914 -5.42 -9.96 -31.18
CA ILE A 914 -5.88 -10.10 -29.79
C ILE A 914 -5.40 -8.89 -28.98
N PRO A 915 -6.32 -8.10 -28.38
CA PRO A 915 -5.93 -6.96 -27.57
C PRO A 915 -5.18 -7.41 -26.30
N SER A 916 -4.21 -6.61 -25.90
CA SER A 916 -3.44 -6.83 -24.68
C SER A 916 -3.06 -5.50 -24.03
N ALA A 917 -2.62 -5.55 -22.78
CA ALA A 917 -2.12 -4.38 -22.08
C ALA A 917 -1.05 -4.80 -21.07
N SER A 918 -0.10 -3.90 -20.83
CA SER A 918 0.89 -4.02 -19.77
C SER A 918 1.15 -2.67 -19.14
N SER A 919 1.77 -2.65 -17.98
CA SER A 919 2.20 -1.39 -17.37
C SER A 919 3.47 -0.92 -18.07
N ALA A 920 3.51 0.35 -18.50
CA ALA A 920 4.72 0.97 -19.02
C ALA A 920 5.68 1.21 -17.85
N THR A 921 6.91 0.73 -17.95
CA THR A 921 7.90 0.82 -16.87
C THR A 921 9.00 1.79 -17.28
N GLY A 922 9.42 2.67 -16.39
CA GLY A 922 10.48 3.65 -16.67
C GLY A 922 10.18 5.02 -16.10
N LEU A 923 10.98 6.00 -16.54
CA LEU A 923 10.93 7.38 -16.11
C LEU A 923 10.31 8.27 -17.18
N PHE A 924 9.34 9.08 -16.78
CA PHE A 924 8.60 9.96 -17.68
C PHE A 924 8.65 11.39 -17.14
N ARG A 925 9.22 12.31 -17.90
CA ARG A 925 9.27 13.74 -17.59
C ARG A 925 7.95 14.42 -17.94
N LEU A 926 7.43 15.26 -17.04
CA LEU A 926 6.24 16.06 -17.31
C LEU A 926 6.60 17.34 -18.08
N SER A 927 5.77 17.68 -19.07
CA SER A 927 5.86 18.89 -19.86
C SER A 927 5.20 20.05 -19.11
N ALA A 928 6.00 20.86 -18.41
CA ALA A 928 5.52 22.02 -17.64
C ALA A 928 6.35 23.28 -17.95
N THR A 929 5.73 24.46 -17.85
CA THR A 929 6.42 25.75 -18.03
C THR A 929 7.30 26.06 -16.82
N ASN A 930 8.61 25.96 -16.98
CA ASN A 930 9.55 25.98 -15.86
C ASN A 930 9.93 27.39 -15.37
N GLN A 931 9.00 28.10 -14.73
CA GLN A 931 9.27 29.39 -14.08
C GLN A 931 9.91 29.23 -12.68
N THR A 932 9.76 28.07 -12.06
CA THR A 932 10.20 27.78 -10.68
C THR A 932 11.57 27.12 -10.59
N GLY A 933 12.18 26.73 -11.72
CA GLY A 933 13.36 25.87 -11.76
C GLY A 933 13.08 24.38 -11.53
N CYS A 934 11.86 24.01 -11.10
CA CYS A 934 11.46 22.65 -10.76
C CYS A 934 11.15 21.82 -12.02
N VAL A 935 11.55 20.54 -12.02
CA VAL A 935 11.23 19.58 -13.08
C VAL A 935 10.60 18.32 -12.47
N ALA A 936 9.40 17.97 -12.91
CA ALA A 936 8.62 16.87 -12.37
C ALA A 936 8.68 15.62 -13.27
N TYR A 937 8.75 14.46 -12.64
CA TYR A 937 8.85 13.15 -13.28
C TYR A 937 7.91 12.14 -12.62
N LEU A 938 7.47 11.16 -13.41
CA LEU A 938 6.76 9.97 -12.97
C LEU A 938 7.68 8.77 -13.18
N SER A 939 7.99 8.04 -12.12
CA SER A 939 8.75 6.78 -12.19
C SER A 939 7.78 5.63 -11.96
N VAL A 940 7.54 4.82 -13.00
CA VAL A 940 6.63 3.68 -12.95
C VAL A 940 7.45 2.41 -12.81
N ALA A 941 7.39 1.83 -11.61
CA ALA A 941 8.12 0.63 -11.27
C ALA A 941 7.50 -0.63 -11.88
N ARG A 942 8.35 -1.56 -12.29
CA ARG A 942 7.97 -2.95 -12.53
C ARG A 942 7.91 -3.68 -11.19
N GLU A 943 6.72 -4.03 -10.71
CA GLU A 943 6.66 -5.16 -9.78
C GLU A 943 7.08 -6.40 -10.59
N LEU A 944 8.09 -7.14 -10.13
CA LEU A 944 8.52 -8.38 -10.78
C LEU A 944 7.25 -9.23 -10.95
N PRO A 945 6.85 -9.55 -12.19
CA PRO A 945 5.59 -10.20 -12.41
C PRO A 945 5.64 -11.55 -11.70
N GLN A 946 4.63 -11.85 -10.88
CA GLN A 946 4.09 -13.20 -10.96
C GLN A 946 3.87 -13.42 -12.47
N ARG A 947 4.62 -14.36 -13.06
CA ARG A 947 4.73 -14.63 -14.51
C ARG A 947 3.37 -15.09 -15.08
N LYS A 948 2.37 -14.21 -15.05
CA LYS A 948 1.00 -14.45 -15.49
C LYS A 948 0.87 -14.02 -16.94
N ALA A 949 0.11 -14.79 -17.71
CA ALA A 949 -0.15 -14.46 -19.11
C ALA A 949 -0.79 -13.07 -19.21
N ARG A 950 -0.21 -12.19 -20.03
CA ARG A 950 -0.75 -10.85 -20.32
C ARG A 950 -2.09 -10.96 -21.06
N GLY A 951 -2.96 -9.96 -20.89
CA GLY A 951 -4.27 -9.89 -21.56
C GLY A 951 -5.42 -10.59 -20.83
N GLN A 952 -5.20 -11.10 -19.62
CA GLN A 952 -6.27 -11.68 -18.79
C GLN A 952 -7.19 -10.59 -18.22
N SER A 953 -8.48 -10.90 -18.12
CA SER A 953 -9.49 -10.04 -17.47
C SER A 953 -10.01 -10.70 -16.21
N CYS A 954 -10.36 -9.92 -15.19
CA CYS A 954 -11.00 -10.41 -13.96
C CYS A 954 -12.51 -10.62 -14.07
N TYR A 955 -13.18 -10.16 -15.13
CA TYR A 955 -14.65 -10.18 -15.21
C TYR A 955 -15.20 -10.82 -16.48
N ARG A 956 -14.43 -10.86 -17.57
CA ARG A 956 -14.82 -11.55 -18.82
C ARG A 956 -13.82 -12.65 -19.17
N SER A 957 -14.28 -13.59 -19.98
CA SER A 957 -13.38 -14.57 -20.58
C SER A 957 -12.46 -13.89 -21.60
N THR A 958 -11.25 -14.42 -21.77
CA THR A 958 -10.26 -13.85 -22.70
C THR A 958 -9.64 -14.94 -23.56
N ASP A 959 -9.34 -14.60 -24.81
CA ASP A 959 -8.66 -15.50 -25.72
C ASP A 959 -7.17 -15.54 -25.43
N THR A 960 -6.62 -16.74 -25.35
CA THR A 960 -5.21 -17.00 -25.09
C THR A 960 -4.66 -18.06 -26.04
N LEU A 961 -3.33 -18.11 -26.16
CA LEU A 961 -2.65 -19.08 -26.99
C LEU A 961 -2.20 -20.27 -26.14
N VAL A 962 -2.52 -21.47 -26.60
CA VAL A 962 -2.01 -22.73 -26.05
C VAL A 962 -1.04 -23.31 -27.08
N LYS A 963 0.25 -23.36 -26.74
CA LYS A 963 1.29 -23.93 -27.63
C LYS A 963 1.09 -25.44 -27.74
N GLN A 964 1.30 -25.98 -28.94
CA GLN A 964 1.40 -27.42 -29.13
C GLN A 964 2.80 -27.90 -28.71
N THR A 965 2.87 -28.99 -27.94
CA THR A 965 4.13 -29.51 -27.40
C THR A 965 5.16 -29.80 -28.50
N GLY A 966 6.36 -29.24 -28.35
CA GLY A 966 7.46 -29.43 -29.30
C GLY A 966 7.36 -28.63 -30.60
N LEU A 967 6.30 -27.84 -30.81
CA LEU A 967 6.07 -27.04 -32.01
C LEU A 967 5.93 -25.55 -31.68
N LYS A 968 6.27 -24.67 -32.64
CA LYS A 968 6.12 -23.21 -32.50
C LYS A 968 4.74 -22.69 -32.94
N ILE A 969 3.74 -23.57 -32.97
CA ILE A 969 2.36 -23.24 -33.33
C ILE A 969 1.47 -23.30 -32.09
N SER A 970 0.44 -22.46 -32.06
CA SER A 970 -0.49 -22.34 -30.93
C SER A 970 -1.94 -22.45 -31.40
N GLN A 971 -2.82 -23.00 -30.58
CA GLN A 971 -4.26 -22.93 -30.78
C GLN A 971 -4.87 -21.86 -29.89
N LEU A 972 -6.02 -21.33 -30.32
CA LEU A 972 -6.79 -20.39 -29.53
C LEU A 972 -7.59 -21.14 -28.45
N SER A 973 -7.46 -20.71 -27.21
CA SER A 973 -8.24 -21.21 -26.08
C SER A 973 -8.85 -20.06 -25.30
N LYS A 974 -10.10 -20.26 -24.86
CA LYS A 974 -10.82 -19.30 -24.05
C LYS A 974 -10.55 -19.57 -22.58
N LYS A 975 -9.91 -18.61 -21.90
CA LYS A 975 -9.70 -18.67 -20.44
C LYS A 975 -10.85 -18.01 -19.70
N PRO A 976 -11.31 -18.60 -18.58
CA PRO A 976 -12.29 -17.98 -17.72
C PRO A 976 -11.73 -16.70 -17.06
N PRO A 977 -12.59 -15.85 -16.47
CA PRO A 977 -12.15 -14.68 -15.73
C PRO A 977 -11.10 -15.00 -14.65
N PHE A 978 -10.05 -14.20 -14.60
CA PHE A 978 -8.92 -14.38 -13.72
C PHE A 978 -9.26 -13.99 -12.27
N ALA A 979 -9.17 -14.96 -11.36
CA ALA A 979 -9.52 -14.75 -9.95
C ALA A 979 -8.31 -14.59 -9.01
N GLY A 980 -7.09 -14.81 -9.50
CA GLY A 980 -5.87 -14.73 -8.68
C GLY A 980 -5.40 -13.29 -8.41
N ARG A 981 -4.28 -13.17 -7.68
CA ARG A 981 -3.68 -11.87 -7.32
C ARG A 981 -3.06 -11.21 -8.54
N TRP A 982 -3.34 -9.94 -8.78
CA TRP A 982 -2.67 -9.16 -9.82
C TRP A 982 -1.78 -8.07 -9.20
N PRO A 983 -0.46 -8.09 -9.45
CA PRO A 983 0.43 -7.02 -8.97
C PRO A 983 0.01 -5.68 -9.59
N THR A 984 0.20 -4.58 -8.88
CA THR A 984 -0.16 -3.25 -9.39
C THR A 984 1.08 -2.37 -9.31
N PRO A 985 1.49 -1.71 -10.41
CA PRO A 985 2.66 -0.85 -10.39
C PRO A 985 2.57 0.18 -9.28
N ASN A 986 3.72 0.53 -8.73
CA ASN A 986 3.83 1.56 -7.71
C ASN A 986 4.44 2.83 -8.32
N PRO A 987 3.62 3.72 -8.90
CA PRO A 987 4.11 4.95 -9.50
C PRO A 987 4.58 5.91 -8.41
N LEU A 988 5.74 6.52 -8.65
CA LEU A 988 6.37 7.48 -7.74
C LEU A 988 6.57 8.80 -8.47
N GLU A 989 6.27 9.90 -7.81
CA GLU A 989 6.61 11.22 -8.32
C GLU A 989 7.97 11.67 -7.78
N ILE A 990 8.80 12.15 -8.68
CA ILE A 990 10.12 12.73 -8.41
C ILE A 990 10.09 14.17 -8.93
N VAL A 991 10.39 15.15 -8.08
CA VAL A 991 10.56 16.54 -8.52
C VAL A 991 11.97 17.00 -8.19
N VAL A 992 12.75 17.27 -9.22
CA VAL A 992 14.09 17.84 -9.11
C VAL A 992 13.94 19.36 -8.95
N THR A 993 14.50 19.91 -7.86
CA THR A 993 14.36 21.33 -7.50
C THR A 993 15.71 22.05 -7.55
N LEU A 994 16.36 22.28 -6.42
CA LEU A 994 17.71 22.84 -6.35
C LEU A 994 18.71 21.93 -7.06
N ARG A 995 19.56 22.54 -7.89
CA ARG A 995 20.55 21.90 -8.75
C ARG A 995 21.77 22.78 -8.89
N GLN A 996 22.91 22.19 -9.16
CA GLN A 996 24.09 22.92 -9.64
C GLN A 996 23.91 23.28 -11.14
N PRO A 997 24.55 24.34 -11.64
CA PRO A 997 24.37 24.80 -13.04
C PRO A 997 24.65 23.73 -14.10
N GLU A 998 25.60 22.84 -13.85
CA GLU A 998 26.00 21.73 -14.72
C GLU A 998 25.07 20.51 -14.66
N ASP A 999 24.14 20.46 -13.70
CA ASP A 999 23.28 19.30 -13.51
C ASP A 999 22.18 19.22 -14.58
N ASN A 1000 22.17 18.10 -15.31
CA ASN A 1000 21.00 17.68 -16.06
C ASN A 1000 19.93 17.11 -15.10
N PRO A 1001 18.70 17.66 -15.07
CA PRO A 1001 17.66 17.17 -14.18
C PRO A 1001 17.21 15.74 -14.51
N ASP A 1002 17.32 15.32 -15.78
CA ASP A 1002 16.95 13.98 -16.22
C ASP A 1002 17.92 12.93 -15.62
N ASP A 1003 19.21 13.25 -15.58
CA ASP A 1003 20.26 12.41 -14.98
C ASP A 1003 20.06 12.25 -13.46
N LEU A 1004 19.69 13.33 -12.76
CA LEU A 1004 19.38 13.29 -11.33
C LEU A 1004 18.13 12.46 -11.02
N ALA A 1005 17.07 12.61 -11.83
CA ALA A 1005 15.86 11.83 -11.69
C ALA A 1005 16.11 10.34 -11.99
N ALA A 1006 16.91 10.03 -13.01
CA ALA A 1006 17.31 8.66 -13.34
C ALA A 1006 18.19 8.03 -12.24
N LEU A 1007 19.10 8.79 -11.62
CA LEU A 1007 19.85 8.33 -10.45
C LEU A 1007 18.90 7.97 -9.31
N VAL A 1008 17.95 8.85 -8.96
CA VAL A 1008 16.96 8.58 -7.90
C VAL A 1008 16.07 7.38 -8.21
N GLU A 1009 15.63 7.24 -9.45
CA GLU A 1009 14.90 6.04 -9.89
C GLU A 1009 15.75 4.79 -9.79
N SER A 1010 17.02 4.85 -10.16
CA SER A 1010 17.96 3.73 -10.01
C SER A 1010 18.13 3.29 -8.57
N LEU A 1011 17.82 4.19 -7.63
CA LEU A 1011 17.79 3.87 -6.21
C LEU A 1011 16.53 3.14 -5.76
N ARG A 1012 15.63 2.75 -6.67
CA ARG A 1012 14.46 1.92 -6.36
C ARG A 1012 14.70 0.43 -6.64
N TYR A 1013 15.84 0.04 -7.19
CA TYR A 1013 16.14 -1.36 -7.50
C TYR A 1013 17.64 -1.66 -7.38
N GLY A 1014 18.00 -2.95 -7.33
CA GLY A 1014 19.39 -3.40 -7.36
C GLY A 1014 20.16 -3.06 -6.08
N PHE A 1015 19.62 -3.44 -4.93
CA PHE A 1015 20.35 -3.47 -3.67
C PHE A 1015 20.14 -4.85 -3.07
N GLY A 1016 21.23 -5.60 -2.87
CA GLY A 1016 21.27 -7.07 -2.84
C GLY A 1016 20.39 -7.85 -1.83
N HIS A 1017 19.51 -7.17 -1.09
CA HIS A 1017 18.47 -7.78 -0.26
C HIS A 1017 17.04 -7.64 -0.82
N TYR A 1018 16.84 -6.94 -1.95
CA TYR A 1018 15.59 -6.89 -2.71
C TYR A 1018 15.83 -7.10 -4.20
N SER A 1019 15.17 -8.10 -4.77
CA SER A 1019 15.12 -8.36 -6.23
C SER A 1019 14.17 -7.42 -6.96
N ASP A 1020 13.17 -6.90 -6.24
CA ASP A 1020 12.04 -6.19 -6.82
C ASP A 1020 12.22 -4.68 -6.67
N TRP A 1021 11.51 -3.93 -7.51
CA TRP A 1021 11.42 -2.48 -7.34
C TRP A 1021 10.77 -2.13 -6.02
N THR A 1022 11.41 -1.27 -5.26
CA THR A 1022 10.86 -0.71 -4.03
C THR A 1022 9.93 0.48 -4.35
N GLY A 1023 8.92 0.67 -3.51
CA GLY A 1023 8.01 1.83 -3.61
C GLY A 1023 8.69 3.19 -3.38
N LEU A 1024 9.95 3.18 -2.94
CA LEU A 1024 10.75 4.36 -2.63
C LEU A 1024 12.22 4.09 -2.94
N PRO A 1025 13.01 5.14 -3.17
CA PRO A 1025 14.46 5.01 -3.24
C PRO A 1025 15.06 4.55 -1.89
N ALA A 1026 16.15 3.78 -1.94
CA ALA A 1026 16.69 3.00 -0.83
C ALA A 1026 16.91 3.73 0.52
N PRO A 1027 17.43 4.97 0.60
CA PRO A 1027 17.56 5.60 1.91
C PRO A 1027 16.20 6.00 2.52
N LEU A 1028 15.18 6.31 1.69
CA LEU A 1028 13.80 6.51 2.17
C LEU A 1028 13.11 5.18 2.49
N PHE A 1029 13.48 4.11 1.79
CA PHE A 1029 12.95 2.76 2.03
C PHE A 1029 13.40 2.18 3.37
N PHE A 1030 14.60 2.52 3.84
CA PHE A 1030 15.11 2.10 5.16
C PHE A 1030 14.35 2.69 6.35
N GLU A 1031 13.46 3.67 6.14
CA GLU A 1031 12.51 4.12 7.17
C GLU A 1031 11.70 2.97 7.78
N ARG A 1032 11.34 1.96 6.98
CA ARG A 1032 10.60 0.79 7.45
C ARG A 1032 11.39 -0.01 8.52
N VAL A 1033 12.71 -0.08 8.37
CA VAL A 1033 13.60 -0.76 9.32
C VAL A 1033 13.60 0.05 10.62
N VAL A 1034 13.78 1.37 10.55
CA VAL A 1034 13.73 2.24 11.73
C VAL A 1034 12.42 2.07 12.51
N ARG A 1035 11.29 2.03 11.79
CA ARG A 1035 9.97 1.82 12.38
C ARG A 1035 9.85 0.50 13.14
N ASP A 1036 10.45 -0.57 12.64
CA ASP A 1036 10.40 -1.89 13.29
C ASP A 1036 11.07 -1.93 14.67
N TYR A 1037 11.98 -1.00 14.94
CA TYR A 1037 12.68 -0.85 16.22
C TYR A 1037 12.00 0.15 17.18
N ILE A 1038 10.92 0.81 16.77
CA ILE A 1038 10.10 1.65 17.63
C ILE A 1038 9.01 0.80 18.30
N SER A 1039 9.36 0.12 19.39
CA SER A 1039 8.42 -0.77 20.09
C SER A 1039 7.24 -0.02 20.72
N ASP A 1040 7.42 1.26 21.08
CA ASP A 1040 6.37 2.12 21.63
C ASP A 1040 5.15 2.25 20.72
N PHE A 1041 5.33 2.23 19.39
CA PHE A 1041 4.22 2.32 18.47
C PHE A 1041 3.30 1.10 18.58
N ALA A 1042 3.88 -0.10 18.56
CA ALA A 1042 3.13 -1.36 18.65
C ALA A 1042 2.49 -1.56 20.03
N ILE A 1043 3.22 -1.27 21.12
CA ILE A 1043 2.74 -1.48 22.49
C ILE A 1043 1.63 -0.47 22.85
N ALA A 1044 1.76 0.78 22.44
CA ALA A 1044 0.75 1.80 22.74
C ALA A 1044 -0.52 1.66 21.88
N ASP A 1045 -0.50 0.94 20.76
CA ASP A 1045 -1.73 0.58 20.04
C ASP A 1045 -2.58 -0.36 20.90
N GLU A 1046 -1.96 -1.38 21.49
CA GLU A 1046 -2.65 -2.34 22.37
C GLU A 1046 -3.18 -1.71 23.68
N ASP A 1047 -2.48 -0.74 24.28
CA ASP A 1047 -3.01 -0.05 25.48
C ASP A 1047 -4.28 0.75 25.17
N ILE A 1048 -4.34 1.44 24.01
CA ILE A 1048 -5.55 2.15 23.57
C ILE A 1048 -6.66 1.15 23.26
N GLU A 1049 -6.31 -0.02 22.72
CA GLU A 1049 -7.24 -1.15 22.55
C GLU A 1049 -7.80 -1.59 23.92
N SER A 1050 -6.97 -1.76 24.95
CA SER A 1050 -7.44 -2.19 26.28
C SER A 1050 -8.21 -1.13 27.08
N ALA A 1051 -8.08 0.16 26.73
CA ALA A 1051 -8.65 1.26 27.51
C ALA A 1051 -10.04 1.72 27.03
N GLN A 1052 -10.51 1.24 25.87
CA GLN A 1052 -11.91 1.42 25.45
C GLN A 1052 -12.78 0.20 25.83
N ASP A 1053 -12.20 -0.75 26.57
CA ASP A 1053 -12.90 -1.83 27.29
C ASP A 1053 -13.44 -1.38 28.65
#